data_AF-A0A9D6YCC2-F1
#
_entry.id   AF-A0A9D6YCC2-F1
#
_cell.length_a   1.000
_cell.length_b   1.000
_cell.length_c   1.000
_cell.angle_alpha   90.00
_cell.angle_beta   90.00
_cell.angle_gamma   90.00
#
_symmetry.space_group_name_H-M   'P 1'
#
loop_
_entity.id
_entity.type
_entity.pdbx_description
1 polymer ?
#
loop_
_entity_poly.entity_id
_entity_poly.type
_entity_poly.pdbx_seq_one_letter_code
_entity_poly.pdbx_strand_id
1 'polypeptide(L)'
;MNRINFIAALLILGGAGLRAQAPTGPATLTVINDAAWRNPAAAIDASRARLPSQSARLANVSVRARAGSGGDTLIAGAVVQGPGTLPMLVRAIGPGLRRFGVADTLRDPKLEIFHGSVLAAQTNTAGAPETAASAYVGAFPPVESTGGVAAGDAALMGQPAAGTITAHCSPAAGASGVALVEFYDGTAAPSTASARFLNFSARARVESGEGLVVVGFVVAGEGYATLLMRAAGPTLGQFDVSDFLPDPRIELYSGNILISANDNWRDGDPHSVKKVQDAGSAVGAFALSSASDAALMAMLPAGAYTLQVRGAGAQSGVALAEVFQVATEEFDAARATNGAGLDLYRELAKTRPGQNLVISPYSIESALALAYAGADGSTRSEMARALFLPGGNGPLQADFTRLRTELNATAEASKATAEARTRSGARTDPIEWNQANRLFGQQGYAFRDPFLTLMRDGFAAPFQAMDFRANPEPPRLAINAWVEDQTRQKIKDLIPAGGLTDATRLVLVNALFLKAPWDSPFAKSLTAPRTFRPATGSNREVPTMQRTALLGYAVEDGLTIVTLDYLGAGLQFVILLPDQNQDLDTAAARLTPAHFARWANLRQTSRRDVALYLPKFTVPGATVPLGPVLRAIGVKSAFDEPRGSANFDPIAPRRPDDYLYISDVFHQTFVALDEEGTEAAAATAVVPVTAIDPSPRPQPIEVRVDRPFLFAIQHRSSGVCLFLGRIADPR
;
A
#
# COMPACT_ATOMS: atom_id res chain seq x y z
N MET A 1 -12.70 19.15 -34.12
CA MET A 1 -12.19 17.87 -33.54
C MET A 1 -10.73 18.10 -33.14
N ASN A 2 -10.47 18.19 -31.83
CA ASN A 2 -9.32 18.90 -31.25
C ASN A 2 -7.97 18.19 -31.47
N ARG A 3 -7.21 18.63 -32.49
CA ARG A 3 -5.76 18.32 -32.67
C ARG A 3 -4.91 18.71 -31.44
N ILE A 4 -5.44 19.57 -30.58
CA ILE A 4 -4.84 20.09 -29.34
C ILE A 4 -4.49 18.99 -28.33
N ASN A 5 -5.30 17.92 -28.23
CA ASN A 5 -5.12 16.84 -27.23
C ASN A 5 -3.93 15.92 -27.54
N PHE A 6 -3.55 15.81 -28.82
CA PHE A 6 -2.71 14.72 -29.30
C PHE A 6 -1.20 14.98 -29.15
N ILE A 7 -0.78 16.24 -29.07
CA ILE A 7 0.64 16.60 -29.27
C ILE A 7 1.47 16.36 -28.00
N ALA A 8 1.01 16.68 -26.79
CA ALA A 8 1.85 16.44 -25.59
C ALA A 8 2.03 14.94 -25.25
N ALA A 9 1.02 14.11 -25.48
CA ALA A 9 1.07 12.66 -25.23
C ALA A 9 1.85 11.87 -26.30
N LEU A 10 1.70 12.22 -27.60
CA LEU A 10 2.39 11.55 -28.70
C LEU A 10 3.90 11.84 -28.72
N LEU A 11 4.31 12.98 -28.14
CA LEU A 11 5.71 13.41 -28.10
C LEU A 11 6.54 12.74 -27.01
N ILE A 12 5.90 12.25 -25.93
CA ILE A 12 6.57 11.51 -24.85
C ILE A 12 6.77 10.02 -25.21
N LEU A 13 5.91 9.43 -26.05
CA LEU A 13 5.95 7.99 -26.37
C LEU A 13 6.64 7.63 -27.70
N GLY A 14 7.04 8.62 -28.51
CA GLY A 14 7.46 8.39 -29.88
C GLY A 14 6.27 7.89 -30.71
N GLY A 15 5.91 8.63 -31.77
CA GLY A 15 4.82 8.21 -32.66
C GLY A 15 5.01 6.75 -33.09
N ALA A 16 4.03 5.90 -32.78
CA ALA A 16 4.05 4.44 -33.01
C ALA A 16 4.12 4.02 -34.50
N GLY A 17 4.59 4.88 -35.40
CA GLY A 17 4.71 4.65 -36.83
C GLY A 17 6.04 5.08 -37.47
N LEU A 18 7.02 5.61 -36.74
CA LEU A 18 8.34 5.96 -37.28
C LEU A 18 9.44 5.36 -36.41
N ARG A 19 9.77 4.07 -36.61
CA ARG A 19 11.03 3.50 -36.11
C ARG A 19 12.16 4.14 -36.90
N ALA A 20 12.86 5.11 -36.30
CA ALA A 20 14.23 5.38 -36.72
C ALA A 20 15.07 4.15 -36.33
N GLN A 21 15.67 3.47 -37.31
CA GLN A 21 16.64 2.42 -37.06
C GLN A 21 17.79 3.00 -36.23
N ALA A 22 18.02 2.44 -35.04
CA ALA A 22 19.24 2.71 -34.28
C ALA A 22 20.46 2.35 -35.15
N PRO A 23 21.54 3.15 -35.16
CA PRO A 23 22.75 2.77 -35.87
C PRO A 23 23.28 1.46 -35.30
N THR A 24 23.49 0.46 -36.15
CA THR A 24 24.11 -0.81 -35.77
C THR A 24 25.62 -0.63 -35.64
N GLY A 25 26.09 -0.30 -34.43
CA GLY A 25 27.51 -0.29 -34.07
C GLY A 25 27.78 0.41 -32.73
N PRO A 26 28.79 -0.02 -31.93
CA PRO A 26 29.15 0.68 -30.69
C PRO A 26 29.78 2.04 -31.03
N ALA A 27 29.06 3.12 -30.76
CA ALA A 27 29.59 4.48 -30.87
C ALA A 27 29.80 5.06 -29.46
N THR A 28 31.05 5.10 -29.01
CA THR A 28 31.44 5.85 -27.81
C THR A 28 31.51 7.33 -28.18
N LEU A 29 30.63 8.15 -27.61
CA LEU A 29 30.47 9.55 -28.00
C LEU A 29 31.04 10.46 -26.90
N THR A 30 32.25 10.98 -27.12
CA THR A 30 32.95 11.88 -26.20
C THR A 30 32.64 13.33 -26.57
N VAL A 31 32.04 14.11 -25.66
CA VAL A 31 31.79 15.55 -25.83
C VAL A 31 32.78 16.36 -25.00
N ILE A 32 33.49 17.31 -25.60
CA ILE A 32 34.44 18.21 -24.91
C ILE A 32 33.87 19.64 -24.94
N ASN A 33 33.41 20.18 -23.79
CA ASN A 33 33.69 21.55 -23.27
C ASN A 33 32.75 22.04 -22.12
N ASP A 34 33.40 22.54 -21.05
CA ASP A 34 33.17 23.75 -20.21
C ASP A 34 31.83 24.15 -19.56
N ALA A 35 30.94 23.21 -19.23
CA ALA A 35 29.94 23.47 -18.18
C ALA A 35 29.81 22.26 -17.23
N ALA A 36 29.74 22.50 -15.92
CA ALA A 36 29.63 21.47 -14.88
C ALA A 36 28.42 20.50 -15.08
N TRP A 37 27.44 20.90 -15.90
CA TRP A 37 26.29 20.10 -16.32
C TRP A 37 26.56 19.13 -17.49
N ARG A 38 27.49 19.48 -18.40
CA ARG A 38 27.83 18.75 -19.64
C ARG A 38 29.15 17.97 -19.48
N ASN A 39 29.17 16.90 -18.69
CA ASN A 39 30.39 16.10 -18.48
C ASN A 39 30.53 14.94 -19.50
N PRO A 40 31.65 14.79 -20.26
CA PRO A 40 31.87 13.72 -21.24
C PRO A 40 31.67 12.28 -20.73
N ALA A 41 31.88 12.03 -19.44
CA ALA A 41 31.72 10.70 -18.83
C ALA A 41 30.26 10.35 -18.45
N ALA A 42 29.32 11.30 -18.62
CA ALA A 42 27.95 11.23 -18.12
C ALA A 42 26.89 11.03 -19.22
N ALA A 43 27.29 10.47 -20.37
CA ALA A 43 26.36 10.20 -21.47
C ALA A 43 25.27 9.19 -21.05
N ILE A 44 24.03 9.44 -21.46
CA ILE A 44 22.98 8.43 -21.50
C ILE A 44 23.50 7.30 -22.40
N ASP A 45 23.76 6.12 -21.84
CA ASP A 45 24.27 4.96 -22.58
C ASP A 45 23.17 4.41 -23.50
N ALA A 46 23.08 5.01 -24.69
CA ALA A 46 22.10 4.68 -25.70
C ALA A 46 22.27 3.27 -26.31
N SER A 47 23.32 2.53 -25.91
CA SER A 47 23.57 1.15 -26.34
C SER A 47 22.83 0.09 -25.52
N ARG A 48 22.26 0.45 -24.36
CA ARG A 48 21.57 -0.49 -23.46
C ARG A 48 20.05 -0.44 -23.63
N ALA A 49 19.40 -1.61 -23.66
CA ALA A 49 17.93 -1.69 -23.63
C ALA A 49 17.38 -1.23 -22.28
N ARG A 50 16.31 -0.41 -22.29
CA ARG A 50 15.62 0.01 -21.07
C ARG A 50 14.81 -1.14 -20.49
N LEU A 51 15.08 -1.50 -19.24
CA LEU A 51 14.33 -2.56 -18.56
C LEU A 51 13.04 -2.02 -17.92
N PRO A 52 11.95 -2.81 -17.86
CA PRO A 52 10.71 -2.41 -17.18
C PRO A 52 10.92 -2.17 -15.68
N SER A 53 10.23 -1.16 -15.13
CA SER A 53 10.12 -0.94 -13.69
C SER A 53 9.18 -1.96 -13.05
N GLN A 54 9.51 -2.48 -11.86
CA GLN A 54 8.62 -3.38 -11.10
C GLN A 54 7.42 -2.67 -10.45
N SER A 55 7.43 -1.34 -10.37
CA SER A 55 6.35 -0.55 -9.75
C SER A 55 5.98 0.67 -10.59
N ALA A 56 4.69 1.03 -10.62
CA ALA A 56 4.15 2.20 -11.30
C ALA A 56 4.70 3.52 -10.71
N ARG A 57 5.32 4.35 -11.56
CA ARG A 57 5.90 5.63 -11.17
C ARG A 57 5.85 6.67 -12.28
N LEU A 58 5.94 7.92 -11.91
CA LEU A 58 6.09 9.03 -12.84
C LEU A 58 7.50 9.01 -13.45
N ALA A 59 7.61 9.00 -14.78
CA ALA A 59 8.90 8.82 -15.46
C ALA A 59 9.28 9.98 -16.41
N ASN A 60 8.32 10.46 -17.20
CA ASN A 60 8.56 11.50 -18.21
C ASN A 60 7.47 12.57 -18.10
N VAL A 61 7.83 13.82 -18.30
CA VAL A 61 6.88 14.95 -18.32
C VAL A 61 7.21 15.94 -19.40
N SER A 62 6.15 16.49 -19.99
CA SER A 62 6.21 17.58 -20.95
C SER A 62 5.21 18.68 -20.59
N VAL A 63 5.53 19.91 -20.93
CA VAL A 63 4.68 21.07 -20.72
C VAL A 63 4.61 21.84 -22.02
N ARG A 64 3.43 21.87 -22.64
CA ARG A 64 3.16 22.71 -23.80
C ARG A 64 2.41 23.96 -23.36
N ALA A 65 2.97 25.12 -23.61
CA ALA A 65 2.32 26.40 -23.34
C ALA A 65 2.91 27.51 -24.22
N ARG A 66 2.29 28.69 -24.22
CA ARG A 66 2.92 29.90 -24.77
C ARG A 66 4.08 30.31 -23.87
N ALA A 67 5.25 30.49 -24.46
CA ALA A 67 6.47 30.96 -23.81
C ALA A 67 6.78 32.38 -24.29
N GLY A 68 6.92 33.30 -23.34
CA GLY A 68 7.27 34.70 -23.54
C GLY A 68 8.46 35.13 -22.68
N SER A 69 8.56 36.43 -22.43
CA SER A 69 9.62 37.03 -21.60
C SER A 69 9.05 37.54 -20.27
N GLY A 70 9.90 37.74 -19.27
CA GLY A 70 9.49 38.28 -17.97
C GLY A 70 8.49 37.34 -17.26
N GLY A 71 7.31 37.87 -16.91
CA GLY A 71 6.25 37.12 -16.24
C GLY A 71 5.72 35.92 -17.04
N ASP A 72 5.79 35.99 -18.38
CA ASP A 72 5.28 34.98 -19.32
C ASP A 72 6.33 33.92 -19.70
N THR A 73 7.50 33.93 -19.06
CA THR A 73 8.49 32.86 -19.22
C THR A 73 7.85 31.51 -18.87
N LEU A 74 7.94 30.54 -19.77
CA LEU A 74 7.48 29.18 -19.50
C LEU A 74 8.47 28.51 -18.55
N ILE A 75 8.04 28.21 -17.34
CA ILE A 75 8.87 27.56 -16.33
C ILE A 75 8.31 26.17 -16.06
N ALA A 76 9.06 25.13 -16.38
CA ALA A 76 8.75 23.76 -15.98
C ALA A 76 9.68 23.34 -14.85
N GLY A 77 9.15 22.71 -13.81
CA GLY A 77 9.90 22.27 -12.63
C GLY A 77 9.74 20.77 -12.38
N ALA A 78 10.76 20.18 -11.75
CA ALA A 78 10.73 18.81 -11.24
C ALA A 78 11.59 18.68 -9.97
N VAL A 79 11.20 17.79 -9.05
CA VAL A 79 12.05 17.40 -7.91
C VAL A 79 12.64 16.02 -8.17
N VAL A 80 13.96 15.95 -8.06
CA VAL A 80 14.74 14.71 -8.07
C VAL A 80 14.87 14.21 -6.64
N GLN A 81 14.48 12.95 -6.39
CA GLN A 81 14.57 12.29 -5.10
C GLN A 81 15.25 10.93 -5.24
N GLY A 82 16.03 10.53 -4.23
CA GLY A 82 16.72 9.25 -4.16
C GLY A 82 18.23 9.42 -4.05
N PRO A 83 18.97 8.34 -3.79
CA PRO A 83 20.43 8.40 -3.66
C PRO A 83 21.10 8.68 -5.02
N GLY A 84 22.17 9.48 -5.01
CA GLY A 84 22.98 9.75 -6.20
C GLY A 84 22.45 10.87 -7.11
N THR A 85 22.67 10.72 -8.41
CA THR A 85 22.27 11.68 -9.46
C THR A 85 21.29 11.02 -10.44
N LEU A 86 20.47 11.82 -11.13
CA LEU A 86 19.47 11.33 -12.11
C LEU A 86 19.89 11.65 -13.55
N PRO A 87 20.32 10.69 -14.39
CA PRO A 87 20.53 10.93 -15.81
C PRO A 87 19.26 11.48 -16.47
N MET A 88 19.35 12.63 -17.12
CA MET A 88 18.20 13.27 -17.74
C MET A 88 18.52 14.02 -19.04
N LEU A 89 17.53 14.07 -19.91
CA LEU A 89 17.47 14.95 -21.07
C LEU A 89 16.39 16.00 -20.83
N VAL A 90 16.75 17.28 -20.94
CA VAL A 90 15.84 18.41 -20.85
C VAL A 90 15.78 19.12 -22.20
N ARG A 91 14.57 19.41 -22.68
CA ARG A 91 14.35 19.98 -24.02
C ARG A 91 13.42 21.18 -23.96
N ALA A 92 13.62 22.13 -24.87
CA ALA A 92 12.69 23.19 -25.23
C ALA A 92 12.49 23.17 -26.75
N ILE A 93 11.32 22.71 -27.19
CA ILE A 93 10.97 22.54 -28.59
C ILE A 93 10.06 23.68 -29.01
N GLY A 94 10.48 24.42 -30.04
CA GLY A 94 9.71 25.48 -30.68
C GLY A 94 9.49 25.13 -32.14
N PRO A 95 10.48 25.33 -33.04
CA PRO A 95 10.37 24.98 -34.46
C PRO A 95 9.93 23.55 -34.73
N GLY A 96 10.37 22.59 -33.90
CA GLY A 96 10.02 21.18 -34.04
C GLY A 96 8.52 20.89 -33.95
N LEU A 97 7.74 21.74 -33.27
CA LEU A 97 6.29 21.52 -33.09
C LEU A 97 5.48 21.70 -34.39
N ARG A 98 6.01 22.40 -35.40
CA ARG A 98 5.31 22.62 -36.68
C ARG A 98 4.99 21.31 -37.41
N ARG A 99 5.84 20.29 -37.26
CA ARG A 99 5.61 18.96 -37.87
C ARG A 99 4.39 18.24 -37.28
N PHE A 100 3.92 18.69 -36.11
CA PHE A 100 2.71 18.18 -35.45
C PHE A 100 1.51 19.10 -35.66
N GLY A 101 1.63 20.11 -36.54
CA GLY A 101 0.55 21.01 -36.91
C GLY A 101 0.30 22.15 -35.90
N VAL A 102 1.26 22.45 -35.02
CA VAL A 102 1.23 23.68 -34.20
C VAL A 102 1.67 24.85 -35.07
N ALA A 103 0.83 25.88 -35.21
CA ALA A 103 1.10 26.98 -36.13
C ALA A 103 1.96 28.08 -35.49
N ASP A 104 1.58 28.57 -34.31
CA ASP A 104 2.23 29.73 -33.64
C ASP A 104 3.38 29.30 -32.72
N THR A 105 4.36 28.58 -33.27
CA THR A 105 5.47 28.04 -32.45
C THR A 105 6.51 29.10 -32.11
N LEU A 106 7.10 28.99 -30.91
CA LEU A 106 8.27 29.78 -30.52
C LEU A 106 9.39 29.53 -31.53
N ARG A 107 9.92 30.60 -32.13
CA ARG A 107 10.86 30.48 -33.26
C ARG A 107 12.27 30.14 -32.82
N ASP A 108 12.70 30.66 -31.68
CA ASP A 108 14.07 30.52 -31.17
C ASP A 108 14.05 30.29 -29.65
N PRO A 109 13.82 29.04 -29.20
CA PRO A 109 13.77 28.71 -27.78
C PRO A 109 15.15 28.81 -27.11
N LYS A 110 15.23 29.67 -26.09
CA LYS A 110 16.31 29.69 -25.10
C LYS A 110 15.91 28.85 -23.91
N LEU A 111 16.69 27.81 -23.60
CA LEU A 111 16.52 26.93 -22.45
C LEU A 111 17.55 27.26 -21.37
N GLU A 112 17.10 27.58 -20.16
CA GLU A 112 17.94 27.79 -18.98
C GLU A 112 17.55 26.81 -17.87
N ILE A 113 18.51 26.06 -17.35
CA ILE A 113 18.32 25.09 -16.27
C ILE A 113 18.81 25.70 -14.96
N PHE A 114 18.01 25.60 -13.91
CA PHE A 114 18.34 26.08 -12.57
C PHE A 114 18.32 24.93 -11.56
N HIS A 115 19.24 25.00 -10.61
CA HIS A 115 19.23 24.24 -9.35
C HIS A 115 19.79 25.16 -8.26
N GLY A 116 18.92 26.00 -7.67
CA GLY A 116 19.32 27.13 -6.83
C GLY A 116 19.86 28.32 -7.63
N SER A 117 20.87 28.09 -8.47
CA SER A 117 21.40 29.06 -9.46
C SER A 117 21.32 28.51 -10.88
N VAL A 118 21.61 29.35 -11.89
CA VAL A 118 21.74 28.90 -13.29
C VAL A 118 22.82 27.82 -13.35
N LEU A 119 22.43 26.63 -13.82
CA LEU A 119 23.27 25.44 -13.92
C LEU A 119 23.76 25.22 -15.35
N ALA A 120 22.90 25.52 -16.34
CA ALA A 120 23.23 25.47 -17.76
C ALA A 120 22.26 26.35 -18.56
N ALA A 121 22.71 26.84 -19.71
CA ALA A 121 21.87 27.55 -20.67
C ALA A 121 22.21 27.10 -22.09
N GLN A 122 21.21 27.04 -22.98
CA GLN A 122 21.39 26.67 -24.37
C GLN A 122 20.37 27.38 -25.26
N THR A 123 20.85 27.93 -26.37
CA THR A 123 20.06 28.31 -27.55
C THR A 123 20.50 27.40 -28.69
N ASN A 124 19.56 26.72 -29.34
CA ASN A 124 19.80 25.72 -30.39
C ASN A 124 20.52 24.43 -29.92
N THR A 125 20.15 23.29 -30.47
CA THR A 125 20.69 21.97 -30.09
C THR A 125 22.15 21.82 -30.55
N ALA A 126 23.02 21.24 -29.71
CA ALA A 126 24.48 21.19 -29.93
C ALA A 126 24.97 20.03 -30.83
N GLY A 127 24.07 19.28 -31.48
CA GLY A 127 24.41 18.24 -32.47
C GLY A 127 24.02 16.81 -32.09
N ALA A 128 24.78 15.83 -32.60
CA ALA A 128 24.49 14.39 -32.54
C ALA A 128 24.20 13.74 -31.15
N PRO A 129 24.85 14.15 -30.03
CA PRO A 129 24.59 13.56 -28.71
C PRO A 129 23.13 13.72 -28.23
N GLU A 130 22.57 14.92 -28.34
CA GLU A 130 21.19 15.22 -27.93
C GLU A 130 20.15 14.56 -28.85
N THR A 131 20.49 14.38 -30.13
CA THR A 131 19.68 13.63 -31.10
C THR A 131 19.67 12.13 -30.76
N ALA A 132 20.81 11.55 -30.40
CA ALA A 132 20.91 10.16 -29.95
C ALA A 132 20.18 9.92 -28.60
N ALA A 133 20.34 10.84 -27.65
CA ALA A 133 19.62 10.79 -26.38
C ALA A 133 18.11 10.94 -26.55
N SER A 134 17.66 11.80 -27.47
CA SER A 134 16.24 11.92 -27.83
C SER A 134 15.70 10.58 -28.32
N ALA A 135 16.41 9.90 -29.22
CA ALA A 135 16.01 8.57 -29.70
C ALA A 135 15.97 7.54 -28.56
N TYR A 136 16.94 7.57 -27.64
CA TYR A 136 17.00 6.66 -26.50
C TYR A 136 15.80 6.79 -25.56
N VAL A 137 15.41 8.01 -25.22
CA VAL A 137 14.28 8.27 -24.32
C VAL A 137 12.92 8.19 -25.03
N GLY A 138 12.91 7.85 -26.32
CA GLY A 138 11.70 7.76 -27.15
C GLY A 138 11.18 9.10 -27.67
N ALA A 139 11.94 10.19 -27.50
CA ALA A 139 11.58 11.50 -28.01
C ALA A 139 11.89 11.63 -29.51
N PHE A 140 11.04 12.38 -30.22
CA PHE A 140 11.26 12.71 -31.63
C PHE A 140 12.51 13.59 -31.81
N PRO A 141 13.20 13.53 -32.96
CA PRO A 141 14.45 14.28 -33.15
C PRO A 141 14.20 15.80 -33.17
N PRO A 142 15.00 16.61 -32.45
CA PRO A 142 14.92 18.07 -32.47
C PRO A 142 15.22 18.62 -33.87
N VAL A 143 14.73 19.82 -34.17
CA VAL A 143 15.14 20.58 -35.36
C VAL A 143 16.50 21.19 -35.10
N GLU A 144 17.52 20.74 -35.83
CA GLU A 144 18.86 21.30 -35.80
C GLU A 144 18.98 22.53 -36.71
N SER A 145 19.76 23.53 -36.28
CA SER A 145 20.12 24.67 -37.12
C SER A 145 21.27 24.27 -38.05
N THR A 146 20.98 23.95 -39.31
CA THR A 146 22.01 23.67 -40.34
C THR A 146 21.86 24.64 -41.52
N GLY A 147 23.01 25.06 -42.08
CA GLY A 147 23.16 25.66 -43.42
C GLY A 147 22.02 26.56 -43.92
N GLY A 148 21.70 27.65 -43.22
CA GLY A 148 20.73 28.68 -43.66
C GLY A 148 19.41 28.74 -42.89
N VAL A 149 19.18 27.88 -41.89
CA VAL A 149 18.04 28.01 -40.94
C VAL A 149 18.51 28.78 -39.71
N ALA A 150 17.89 29.93 -39.40
CA ALA A 150 18.40 30.87 -38.39
C ALA A 150 18.14 30.50 -36.91
N ALA A 151 17.26 29.51 -36.61
CA ALA A 151 16.94 29.06 -35.25
C ALA A 151 16.37 27.61 -35.22
N GLY A 152 16.71 26.84 -34.19
CA GLY A 152 16.36 25.44 -33.98
C GLY A 152 15.88 25.15 -32.54
N ASP A 153 15.50 23.91 -32.24
CA ASP A 153 15.09 23.52 -30.89
C ASP A 153 16.30 23.55 -29.93
N ALA A 154 16.08 23.64 -28.60
CA ALA A 154 17.14 23.57 -27.60
C ALA A 154 17.05 22.29 -26.76
N ALA A 155 18.19 21.66 -26.47
CA ALA A 155 18.27 20.46 -25.66
C ALA A 155 19.56 20.44 -24.82
N LEU A 156 19.46 19.89 -23.62
CA LEU A 156 20.53 19.76 -22.63
C LEU A 156 20.44 18.40 -21.96
N MET A 157 21.58 17.73 -21.78
CA MET A 157 21.68 16.51 -20.98
C MET A 157 22.45 16.78 -19.69
N GLY A 158 22.10 16.09 -18.60
CA GLY A 158 22.82 16.21 -17.34
C GLY A 158 22.43 15.15 -16.31
N GLN A 159 23.09 15.21 -15.15
CA GLN A 159 22.91 14.30 -14.01
C GLN A 159 22.86 15.11 -12.70
N PRO A 160 21.78 15.85 -12.43
CA PRO A 160 21.62 16.59 -11.19
C PRO A 160 21.58 15.65 -9.98
N ALA A 161 22.12 16.14 -8.86
CA ALA A 161 21.84 15.57 -7.54
C ALA A 161 20.37 15.78 -7.14
N ALA A 162 19.93 15.06 -6.10
CA ALA A 162 18.62 15.25 -5.51
C ALA A 162 18.36 16.72 -5.14
N GLY A 163 17.16 17.21 -5.41
CA GLY A 163 16.80 18.62 -5.25
C GLY A 163 15.78 19.11 -6.27
N THR A 164 15.45 20.39 -6.18
CA THR A 164 14.51 21.06 -7.11
C THR A 164 15.25 21.57 -8.33
N ILE A 165 14.70 21.30 -9.51
CA ILE A 165 15.23 21.72 -10.79
C ILE A 165 14.15 22.44 -11.57
N THR A 166 14.49 23.57 -12.19
CA THR A 166 13.58 24.25 -13.12
C THR A 166 14.23 24.47 -14.47
N ALA A 167 13.43 24.36 -15.53
CA ALA A 167 13.78 24.63 -16.91
C ALA A 167 12.94 25.82 -17.37
N HIS A 168 13.63 26.92 -17.68
CA HIS A 168 13.02 28.16 -18.13
C HIS A 168 13.16 28.23 -19.65
N CYS A 169 12.04 28.36 -20.34
CA CYS A 169 11.97 28.54 -21.78
C CYS A 169 11.46 29.94 -22.10
N SER A 170 12.29 30.70 -22.82
CA SER A 170 12.01 32.06 -23.27
C SER A 170 12.48 32.25 -24.73
N PRO A 171 11.98 33.25 -25.47
CA PRO A 171 12.56 33.61 -26.76
C PRO A 171 14.01 34.10 -26.58
N ALA A 172 14.96 33.56 -27.35
CA ALA A 172 16.32 34.09 -27.41
C ALA A 172 16.35 35.49 -28.08
N ALA A 173 15.45 35.71 -29.04
CA ALA A 173 15.12 37.00 -29.65
C ALA A 173 13.68 36.98 -30.20
N GLY A 174 12.99 38.13 -30.25
CA GLY A 174 11.70 38.28 -30.92
C GLY A 174 10.45 37.99 -30.06
N ALA A 175 9.36 37.58 -30.71
CA ALA A 175 8.01 37.47 -30.13
C ALA A 175 7.77 36.13 -29.40
N SER A 176 6.77 36.12 -28.50
CA SER A 176 6.28 34.90 -27.83
C SER A 176 5.75 33.86 -28.81
N GLY A 177 5.68 32.61 -28.38
CA GLY A 177 5.07 31.53 -29.15
C GLY A 177 4.92 30.24 -28.35
N VAL A 178 4.24 29.26 -28.91
CA VAL A 178 4.04 27.95 -28.27
C VAL A 178 5.35 27.17 -28.26
N ALA A 179 5.76 26.74 -27.07
CA ALA A 179 6.90 25.88 -26.86
C ALA A 179 6.48 24.63 -26.07
N LEU A 180 7.30 23.59 -26.16
CA LEU A 180 7.19 22.38 -25.36
C LEU A 180 8.48 22.20 -24.56
N VAL A 181 8.36 22.21 -23.24
CA VAL A 181 9.49 21.92 -22.33
C VAL A 181 9.33 20.51 -21.79
N GLU A 182 10.39 19.71 -21.83
CA GLU A 182 10.32 18.28 -21.50
C GLU A 182 11.46 17.86 -20.58
N PHE A 183 11.15 17.00 -19.61
CA PHE A 183 12.12 16.28 -18.78
C PHE A 183 11.97 14.78 -19.03
N TYR A 184 13.07 14.14 -19.42
CA TYR A 184 13.14 12.70 -19.64
C TYR A 184 14.09 12.05 -18.64
N ASP A 185 13.64 10.98 -17.99
CA ASP A 185 14.47 10.09 -17.19
C ASP A 185 15.29 9.17 -18.12
N GLY A 186 16.61 9.39 -18.15
CA GLY A 186 17.58 8.65 -18.96
C GLY A 186 18.14 7.39 -18.27
N THR A 187 17.57 6.94 -17.15
CA THR A 187 18.06 5.77 -16.43
C THR A 187 17.81 4.47 -17.20
N ALA A 188 18.89 3.73 -17.49
CA ALA A 188 18.83 2.50 -18.30
C ALA A 188 18.18 1.30 -17.62
N ALA A 189 18.44 1.11 -16.32
CA ALA A 189 17.91 0.00 -15.53
C ALA A 189 17.46 0.51 -14.15
N PRO A 190 16.34 1.24 -14.09
CA PRO A 190 15.89 1.88 -12.87
C PRO A 190 15.37 0.83 -11.87
N SER A 191 15.86 0.88 -10.63
CA SER A 191 15.38 0.06 -9.52
C SER A 191 14.63 0.92 -8.50
N THR A 192 14.05 0.30 -7.47
CA THR A 192 13.44 1.00 -6.33
C THR A 192 14.42 1.89 -5.56
N ALA A 193 15.73 1.68 -5.73
CA ALA A 193 16.79 2.48 -5.12
C ALA A 193 17.35 3.58 -6.03
N SER A 194 16.91 3.69 -7.30
CA SER A 194 17.40 4.73 -8.21
C SER A 194 16.80 6.11 -7.88
N ALA A 195 17.57 7.18 -8.14
CA ALA A 195 17.01 8.53 -8.18
C ALA A 195 15.87 8.60 -9.21
N ARG A 196 14.83 9.38 -8.91
CA ARG A 196 13.63 9.52 -9.76
C ARG A 196 12.99 10.88 -9.59
N PHE A 197 12.10 11.22 -10.51
CA PHE A 197 11.21 12.36 -10.33
C PHE A 197 10.10 12.03 -9.33
N LEU A 198 9.82 12.97 -8.41
CA LEU A 198 8.73 12.85 -7.44
C LEU A 198 7.49 13.67 -7.84
N ASN A 199 7.74 14.87 -8.36
CA ASN A 199 6.71 15.83 -8.72
C ASN A 199 7.13 16.62 -9.96
N PHE A 200 6.14 17.25 -10.58
CA PHE A 200 6.35 18.16 -11.70
C PHE A 200 5.44 19.37 -11.58
N SER A 201 5.92 20.50 -12.05
CA SER A 201 5.18 21.75 -12.06
C SER A 201 5.41 22.53 -13.36
N ALA A 202 4.46 23.39 -13.70
CA ALA A 202 4.48 24.23 -14.87
C ALA A 202 3.86 25.58 -14.54
N ARG A 203 4.66 26.64 -14.50
CA ARG A 203 4.17 28.01 -14.44
C ARG A 203 4.14 28.59 -15.84
N ALA A 204 2.95 28.93 -16.33
CA ALA A 204 2.79 29.49 -17.66
C ALA A 204 1.50 30.32 -17.77
N ARG A 205 1.46 31.20 -18.77
CA ARG A 205 0.24 31.92 -19.15
C ARG A 205 -0.74 30.95 -19.81
N VAL A 206 -1.95 30.89 -19.27
CA VAL A 206 -3.09 30.13 -19.81
C VAL A 206 -3.91 31.06 -20.69
N GLU A 207 -4.16 30.64 -21.93
CA GLU A 207 -5.01 31.32 -22.90
C GLU A 207 -6.01 30.32 -23.53
N SER A 208 -6.97 30.83 -24.30
CA SER A 208 -7.87 30.00 -25.09
C SER A 208 -7.19 29.39 -26.33
N GLY A 209 -7.82 28.40 -26.96
CA GLY A 209 -7.34 27.84 -28.22
C GLY A 209 -6.01 27.07 -28.10
N GLU A 210 -4.97 27.51 -28.81
CA GLU A 210 -3.64 26.86 -28.79
C GLU A 210 -2.77 27.26 -27.59
N GLY A 211 -3.13 28.33 -26.87
CA GLY A 211 -2.38 28.83 -25.70
C GLY A 211 -2.78 28.20 -24.37
N LEU A 212 -3.43 27.04 -24.41
CA LEU A 212 -3.72 26.24 -23.21
C LEU A 212 -2.43 25.66 -22.64
N VAL A 213 -2.36 25.59 -21.32
CA VAL A 213 -1.29 24.86 -20.66
C VAL A 213 -1.66 23.37 -20.68
N VAL A 214 -0.82 22.56 -21.29
CA VAL A 214 -0.99 21.11 -21.36
C VAL A 214 0.22 20.44 -20.75
N VAL A 215 0.02 19.76 -19.62
CA VAL A 215 1.03 18.94 -18.96
C VAL A 215 0.86 17.49 -19.40
N GLY A 216 1.76 16.98 -20.22
CA GLY A 216 1.84 15.57 -20.57
C GLY A 216 2.67 14.81 -19.55
N PHE A 217 2.25 13.62 -19.15
CA PHE A 217 3.03 12.77 -18.25
C PHE A 217 2.82 11.28 -18.50
N VAL A 218 3.82 10.47 -18.13
CA VAL A 218 3.78 9.00 -18.24
C VAL A 218 3.90 8.34 -16.88
N VAL A 219 2.93 7.46 -16.60
CA VAL A 219 3.03 6.44 -15.54
C VAL A 219 3.69 5.21 -16.15
N ALA A 220 4.90 4.88 -15.71
CA ALA A 220 5.69 3.75 -16.19
C ALA A 220 5.80 2.65 -15.12
N GLY A 221 5.92 1.39 -15.52
CA GLY A 221 5.99 0.22 -14.61
C GLY A 221 4.68 -0.57 -14.57
N GLU A 222 4.54 -1.46 -13.60
CA GLU A 222 3.34 -2.27 -13.39
C GLU A 222 2.45 -1.72 -12.26
N GLY A 223 1.13 -1.91 -12.37
CA GLY A 223 0.16 -1.46 -11.38
C GLY A 223 -0.39 -0.04 -11.63
N TYR A 224 -0.75 0.65 -10.54
CA TYR A 224 -1.35 1.98 -10.56
C TYR A 224 -0.51 2.99 -9.76
N ALA A 225 -0.48 4.24 -10.21
CA ALA A 225 0.06 5.36 -9.45
C ALA A 225 -1.08 6.28 -8.99
N THR A 226 -1.10 6.66 -7.71
CA THR A 226 -1.99 7.72 -7.23
C THR A 226 -1.32 9.07 -7.40
N LEU A 227 -1.99 9.95 -8.13
CA LEU A 227 -1.49 11.28 -8.45
C LEU A 227 -2.41 12.34 -7.87
N LEU A 228 -1.82 13.36 -7.27
CA LEU A 228 -2.46 14.64 -6.96
C LEU A 228 -2.13 15.61 -8.08
N MET A 229 -3.14 16.15 -8.73
CA MET A 229 -3.02 17.13 -9.81
C MET A 229 -3.66 18.44 -9.38
N ARG A 230 -2.99 19.57 -9.64
CA ARG A 230 -3.46 20.90 -9.23
C ARG A 230 -3.27 21.94 -10.32
N ALA A 231 -4.10 22.97 -10.31
CA ALA A 231 -3.83 24.23 -10.96
C ALA A 231 -4.11 25.38 -9.98
N ALA A 232 -3.05 26.07 -9.57
CA ALA A 232 -3.15 27.25 -8.74
C ALA A 232 -3.18 28.51 -9.62
N GLY A 233 -4.23 29.31 -9.46
CA GLY A 233 -4.41 30.63 -10.05
C GLY A 233 -4.42 31.67 -8.94
N PRO A 234 -5.56 31.95 -8.27
CA PRO A 234 -5.62 32.97 -7.23
C PRO A 234 -4.69 32.74 -6.04
N THR A 235 -4.38 31.48 -5.68
CA THR A 235 -3.38 31.20 -4.64
C THR A 235 -2.00 31.80 -4.97
N LEU A 236 -1.67 32.00 -6.25
CA LEU A 236 -0.39 32.58 -6.65
C LEU A 236 -0.21 34.04 -6.21
N GLY A 237 -1.28 34.75 -5.89
CA GLY A 237 -1.21 36.10 -5.33
C GLY A 237 -0.39 36.17 -4.03
N GLN A 238 -0.33 35.09 -3.25
CA GLN A 238 0.51 35.02 -2.04
C GLN A 238 2.02 34.94 -2.33
N PHE A 239 2.38 34.70 -3.60
CA PHE A 239 3.76 34.61 -4.09
C PHE A 239 4.09 35.79 -5.03
N ASP A 240 3.39 36.92 -4.87
CA ASP A 240 3.59 38.16 -5.66
C ASP A 240 3.38 37.99 -7.18
N VAL A 241 2.60 37.00 -7.59
CA VAL A 241 2.13 36.89 -8.98
C VAL A 241 0.85 37.72 -9.10
N SER A 242 0.85 38.82 -9.86
CA SER A 242 -0.27 39.75 -9.95
C SER A 242 -1.26 39.46 -11.09
N ASP A 243 -0.80 38.85 -12.18
CA ASP A 243 -1.62 38.50 -13.37
C ASP A 243 -1.98 37.00 -13.37
N PHE A 244 -2.43 36.48 -12.24
CA PHE A 244 -2.83 35.08 -12.12
C PHE A 244 -4.12 34.78 -12.86
N LEU A 245 -4.31 33.52 -13.26
CA LEU A 245 -5.57 33.03 -13.82
C LEU A 245 -6.65 33.08 -12.72
N PRO A 246 -7.76 33.81 -12.88
CA PRO A 246 -8.73 34.00 -11.79
C PRO A 246 -9.51 32.74 -11.40
N ASP A 247 -9.76 31.85 -12.36
CA ASP A 247 -10.57 30.65 -12.18
C ASP A 247 -10.00 29.49 -13.03
N PRO A 248 -8.93 28.82 -12.55
CA PRO A 248 -8.34 27.67 -13.21
C PRO A 248 -9.25 26.44 -13.19
N ARG A 249 -9.43 25.81 -14.35
CA ARG A 249 -10.06 24.51 -14.54
C ARG A 249 -9.08 23.49 -15.08
N ILE A 250 -9.06 22.29 -14.50
CA ILE A 250 -8.24 21.17 -14.94
C ILE A 250 -9.07 20.04 -15.56
N GLU A 251 -8.54 19.44 -16.62
CA GLU A 251 -9.13 18.28 -17.29
C GLU A 251 -8.05 17.24 -17.57
N LEU A 252 -8.25 16.02 -17.07
CA LEU A 252 -7.35 14.88 -17.20
C LEU A 252 -7.82 13.97 -18.34
N TYR A 253 -6.92 13.63 -19.26
CA TYR A 253 -7.20 12.77 -20.40
C TYR A 253 -6.24 11.58 -20.52
N SER A 254 -6.73 10.47 -21.06
CA SER A 254 -5.92 9.43 -21.72
C SER A 254 -6.27 9.42 -23.22
N GLY A 255 -5.30 9.76 -24.06
CA GLY A 255 -5.56 10.05 -25.47
C GLY A 255 -6.61 11.16 -25.62
N ASN A 256 -7.76 10.84 -26.21
CA ASN A 256 -8.89 11.78 -26.38
C ASN A 256 -10.01 11.57 -25.34
N ILE A 257 -9.86 10.61 -24.43
CA ILE A 257 -10.88 10.27 -23.44
C ILE A 257 -10.67 11.12 -22.19
N LEU A 258 -11.67 11.92 -21.83
CA LEU A 258 -11.70 12.64 -20.56
C LEU A 258 -11.89 11.62 -19.43
N ILE A 259 -10.93 11.57 -18.50
CA ILE A 259 -10.97 10.71 -17.32
C ILE A 259 -11.67 11.44 -16.17
N SER A 260 -11.27 12.69 -15.91
CA SER A 260 -11.77 13.49 -14.80
C SER A 260 -11.52 14.98 -15.05
N ALA A 261 -12.30 15.84 -14.41
CA ALA A 261 -12.13 17.29 -14.48
C ALA A 261 -12.48 17.93 -13.14
N ASN A 262 -11.90 19.09 -12.85
CA ASN A 262 -12.29 19.91 -11.71
C ASN A 262 -12.00 21.39 -11.98
N ASP A 263 -12.88 22.29 -11.54
CA ASP A 263 -12.70 23.76 -11.54
C ASP A 263 -12.51 24.32 -10.14
N ASN A 264 -13.14 23.76 -9.12
CA ASN A 264 -13.00 24.20 -7.73
C ASN A 264 -12.64 23.04 -6.81
N TRP A 265 -11.48 23.10 -6.16
CA TRP A 265 -11.01 22.00 -5.30
C TRP A 265 -11.84 21.80 -4.02
N ARG A 266 -12.69 22.77 -3.64
CA ARG A 266 -13.55 22.72 -2.45
C ARG A 266 -15.00 22.32 -2.72
N ASP A 267 -15.41 22.17 -3.98
CA ASP A 267 -16.81 21.90 -4.34
C ASP A 267 -17.20 20.41 -4.16
N GLY A 268 -16.23 19.55 -3.83
CA GLY A 268 -16.46 18.15 -3.48
C GLY A 268 -16.95 17.93 -2.05
N ASP A 269 -17.26 16.68 -1.70
CA ASP A 269 -17.61 16.32 -0.33
C ASP A 269 -16.43 16.55 0.65
N PRO A 270 -16.69 16.79 1.96
CA PRO A 270 -15.65 17.10 2.94
C PRO A 270 -14.51 16.08 3.02
N HIS A 271 -14.77 14.81 2.69
CA HIS A 271 -13.76 13.76 2.72
C HIS A 271 -12.83 13.84 1.50
N SER A 272 -13.36 14.17 0.32
CA SER A 272 -12.56 14.45 -0.88
C SER A 272 -11.66 15.68 -0.72
N VAL A 273 -12.18 16.75 -0.11
CA VAL A 273 -11.40 17.97 0.22
C VAL A 273 -10.26 17.65 1.19
N LYS A 274 -10.55 16.88 2.25
CA LYS A 274 -9.55 16.45 3.23
C LYS A 274 -8.46 15.58 2.59
N LYS A 275 -8.82 14.66 1.68
CA LYS A 275 -7.86 13.85 0.93
C LYS A 275 -6.90 14.69 0.09
N VAL A 276 -7.39 15.72 -0.60
CA VAL A 276 -6.54 16.64 -1.38
C VAL A 276 -5.57 17.39 -0.47
N GLN A 277 -6.03 17.85 0.71
CA GLN A 277 -5.17 18.53 1.70
C GLN A 277 -4.09 17.62 2.28
N ASP A 278 -4.47 16.40 2.67
CA ASP A 278 -3.58 15.41 3.27
C ASP A 278 -2.53 14.95 2.23
N ALA A 279 -2.96 14.69 1.00
CA ALA A 279 -2.06 14.39 -0.11
C ALA A 279 -1.11 15.55 -0.40
N GLY A 280 -1.61 16.79 -0.42
CA GLY A 280 -0.80 18.00 -0.61
C GLY A 280 0.29 18.13 0.46
N SER A 281 -0.07 17.92 1.72
CA SER A 281 0.87 17.94 2.85
C SER A 281 1.90 16.81 2.76
N ALA A 282 1.47 15.60 2.38
CA ALA A 282 2.34 14.43 2.23
C ALA A 282 3.40 14.57 1.13
N VAL A 283 3.07 15.27 0.04
CA VAL A 283 4.00 15.54 -1.08
C VAL A 283 4.74 16.88 -0.95
N GLY A 284 4.56 17.58 0.18
CA GLY A 284 5.20 18.88 0.45
C GLY A 284 4.68 20.04 -0.41
N ALA A 285 3.49 19.91 -0.99
CA ALA A 285 2.86 20.97 -1.76
C ALA A 285 2.29 22.07 -0.83
N PHE A 286 2.45 23.34 -1.21
CA PHE A 286 1.88 24.46 -0.46
C PHE A 286 0.34 24.39 -0.41
N ALA A 287 -0.27 24.93 0.64
CA ALA A 287 -1.72 24.94 0.77
C ALA A 287 -2.39 25.85 -0.27
N LEU A 288 -3.46 25.37 -0.92
CA LEU A 288 -4.33 26.20 -1.75
C LEU A 288 -5.18 27.10 -0.85
N SER A 289 -4.97 28.42 -0.92
CA SER A 289 -5.65 29.39 -0.07
C SER A 289 -6.99 29.84 -0.64
N SER A 290 -7.15 29.80 -1.98
CA SER A 290 -8.41 30.12 -2.66
C SER A 290 -9.25 28.88 -2.94
N ALA A 291 -10.58 29.02 -2.89
CA ALA A 291 -11.51 27.94 -3.27
C ALA A 291 -11.59 27.75 -4.80
N SER A 292 -11.27 28.81 -5.56
CA SER A 292 -11.31 28.84 -7.03
C SER A 292 -10.09 28.22 -7.69
N ASP A 293 -9.13 27.70 -6.92
CA ASP A 293 -8.10 26.84 -7.52
C ASP A 293 -8.68 25.47 -7.86
N ALA A 294 -8.06 24.75 -8.78
CA ALA A 294 -8.48 23.40 -9.13
C ALA A 294 -7.52 22.34 -8.58
N ALA A 295 -8.06 21.24 -8.09
CA ALA A 295 -7.27 20.07 -7.75
C ALA A 295 -8.08 18.78 -7.89
N LEU A 296 -7.43 17.70 -8.31
CA LEU A 296 -8.04 16.37 -8.37
C LEU A 296 -7.03 15.31 -7.95
N MET A 297 -7.55 14.19 -7.45
CA MET A 297 -6.74 12.98 -7.28
C MET A 297 -7.23 11.90 -8.23
N ALA A 298 -6.29 11.15 -8.82
CA ALA A 298 -6.61 10.02 -9.67
C ALA A 298 -5.63 8.87 -9.44
N MET A 299 -6.14 7.64 -9.47
CA MET A 299 -5.35 6.43 -9.49
C MET A 299 -5.26 5.94 -10.94
N LEU A 300 -4.08 6.05 -11.54
CA LEU A 300 -3.89 5.86 -12.97
C LEU A 300 -3.02 4.62 -13.23
N PRO A 301 -3.45 3.70 -14.12
CA PRO A 301 -2.59 2.60 -14.56
C PRO A 301 -1.42 3.13 -15.39
N ALA A 302 -0.46 2.25 -15.68
CA ALA A 302 0.62 2.58 -16.61
C ALA A 302 0.09 3.06 -17.97
N GLY A 303 0.62 4.18 -18.46
CA GLY A 303 0.12 4.84 -19.66
C GLY A 303 0.52 6.31 -19.76
N ALA A 304 0.22 6.92 -20.91
CA ALA A 304 0.40 8.35 -21.14
C ALA A 304 -0.90 9.13 -20.90
N TYR A 305 -0.77 10.26 -20.23
CA TYR A 305 -1.87 11.11 -19.83
C TYR A 305 -1.56 12.58 -20.12
N THR A 306 -2.60 13.40 -20.22
CA THR A 306 -2.47 14.86 -20.28
C THR A 306 -3.39 15.53 -19.28
N LEU A 307 -2.87 16.50 -18.53
CA LEU A 307 -3.63 17.44 -17.72
C LEU A 307 -3.68 18.76 -18.48
N GLN A 308 -4.88 19.22 -18.81
CA GLN A 308 -5.10 20.51 -19.46
C GLN A 308 -5.57 21.53 -18.43
N VAL A 309 -4.95 22.70 -18.42
CA VAL A 309 -5.38 23.83 -17.59
C VAL A 309 -5.97 24.92 -18.48
N ARG A 310 -7.15 25.40 -18.12
CA ARG A 310 -7.92 26.42 -18.84
C ARG A 310 -8.51 27.42 -17.86
N GLY A 311 -8.83 28.63 -18.30
CA GLY A 311 -9.67 29.56 -17.52
C GLY A 311 -11.15 29.27 -17.70
N ALA A 312 -11.94 29.41 -16.63
CA ALA A 312 -13.40 29.48 -16.76
C ALA A 312 -13.78 30.69 -17.63
N GLY A 313 -14.78 30.55 -18.50
CA GLY A 313 -15.35 31.69 -19.25
C GLY A 313 -14.36 32.51 -20.11
N ALA A 314 -13.48 31.86 -20.87
CA ALA A 314 -12.47 32.49 -21.74
C ALA A 314 -11.45 33.40 -21.02
N GLN A 315 -11.36 33.29 -19.69
CA GLN A 315 -10.34 33.99 -18.90
C GLN A 315 -8.93 33.51 -19.23
N SER A 316 -7.97 34.42 -19.09
CA SER A 316 -6.54 34.17 -19.26
C SER A 316 -5.76 34.71 -18.06
N GLY A 317 -4.54 34.21 -17.89
CA GLY A 317 -3.67 34.60 -16.78
C GLY A 317 -2.65 33.52 -16.47
N VAL A 318 -1.74 33.79 -15.56
CA VAL A 318 -0.69 32.86 -15.13
C VAL A 318 -1.27 31.80 -14.18
N ALA A 319 -1.05 30.53 -14.48
CA ALA A 319 -1.37 29.44 -13.57
C ALA A 319 -0.13 28.59 -13.31
N LEU A 320 -0.12 27.94 -12.15
CA LEU A 320 0.85 26.90 -11.79
C LEU A 320 0.12 25.55 -11.84
N ALA A 321 0.40 24.76 -12.88
CA ALA A 321 -0.10 23.40 -13.01
C ALA A 321 0.88 22.42 -12.37
N GLU A 322 0.40 21.46 -11.59
CA GLU A 322 1.26 20.54 -10.84
C GLU A 322 0.74 19.11 -10.90
N VAL A 323 1.66 18.15 -10.95
CA VAL A 323 1.39 16.71 -10.88
C VAL A 323 2.34 16.10 -9.87
N PHE A 324 1.79 15.62 -8.75
CA PHE A 324 2.53 14.95 -7.69
C PHE A 324 2.20 13.47 -7.70
N GLN A 325 3.21 12.61 -7.67
CA GLN A 325 2.98 11.23 -7.28
C GLN A 325 2.83 11.17 -5.76
N VAL A 326 1.61 10.89 -5.30
CA VAL A 326 1.35 10.63 -3.89
C VAL A 326 1.90 9.24 -3.62
N ALA A 327 2.74 9.11 -2.60
CA ALA A 327 3.05 7.78 -2.09
C ALA A 327 1.73 7.16 -1.65
N THR A 328 1.18 6.26 -2.46
CA THR A 328 0.21 5.31 -1.94
C THR A 328 0.93 4.57 -0.85
N GLU A 329 0.44 4.60 0.38
CA GLU A 329 0.62 3.41 1.19
C GLU A 329 0.11 2.26 0.31
N GLU A 330 1.02 1.45 -0.25
CA GLU A 330 0.62 0.20 -0.90
C GLU A 330 -0.33 -0.49 0.08
N PHE A 331 -1.44 -1.03 -0.42
CA PHE A 331 -2.37 -1.74 0.45
C PHE A 331 -1.59 -2.80 1.22
N ASP A 332 -1.53 -2.65 2.54
CA ASP A 332 -0.86 -3.59 3.42
C ASP A 332 -1.92 -4.43 4.11
N ALA A 333 -2.11 -5.65 3.61
CA ALA A 333 -3.03 -6.61 4.20
C ALA A 333 -2.76 -6.86 5.68
N ALA A 334 -1.50 -6.82 6.14
CA ALA A 334 -1.18 -6.99 7.56
C ALA A 334 -1.68 -5.81 8.40
N ARG A 335 -1.48 -4.57 7.91
CA ARG A 335 -2.00 -3.37 8.57
C ARG A 335 -3.54 -3.35 8.59
N ALA A 336 -4.19 -3.74 7.49
CA ALA A 336 -5.65 -3.86 7.42
C ALA A 336 -6.17 -4.90 8.42
N THR A 337 -5.58 -6.10 8.42
CA THR A 337 -5.87 -7.19 9.36
C THR A 337 -5.73 -6.78 10.81
N ASN A 338 -4.67 -6.02 11.13
CA ASN A 338 -4.48 -5.51 12.49
C ASN A 338 -5.55 -4.46 12.86
N GLY A 339 -5.94 -3.61 11.91
CA GLY A 339 -6.97 -2.58 12.12
C GLY A 339 -8.34 -3.18 12.36
N ALA A 340 -8.82 -4.01 11.43
CA ALA A 340 -10.11 -4.67 11.55
C ALA A 340 -10.16 -5.60 12.77
N GLY A 341 -9.06 -6.32 13.04
CA GLY A 341 -8.92 -7.17 14.23
C GLY A 341 -9.13 -6.43 15.54
N LEU A 342 -8.54 -5.24 15.67
CA LEU A 342 -8.70 -4.41 16.86
C LEU A 342 -10.13 -3.90 17.03
N ASP A 343 -10.78 -3.45 15.95
CA ASP A 343 -12.15 -2.96 15.99
C ASP A 343 -13.14 -4.07 16.33
N LEU A 344 -12.97 -5.24 15.73
CA LEU A 344 -13.73 -6.45 16.07
C LEU A 344 -13.51 -6.87 17.52
N TYR A 345 -12.26 -6.90 17.98
CA TYR A 345 -11.93 -7.27 19.36
C TYR A 345 -12.61 -6.34 20.36
N ARG A 346 -12.54 -5.02 20.15
CA ARG A 346 -13.14 -4.02 21.05
C ARG A 346 -14.64 -4.19 21.14
N GLU A 347 -15.29 -4.37 20.01
CA GLU A 347 -16.74 -4.53 19.98
C GLU A 347 -17.17 -5.85 20.63
N LEU A 348 -16.43 -6.94 20.41
CA LEU A 348 -16.65 -8.21 21.11
C LEU A 348 -16.41 -8.12 22.62
N ALA A 349 -15.37 -7.40 23.04
CA ALA A 349 -15.02 -7.25 24.46
C ALA A 349 -16.16 -6.62 25.27
N LYS A 350 -16.92 -5.68 24.69
CA LYS A 350 -18.11 -5.07 25.31
C LYS A 350 -19.19 -6.09 25.69
N THR A 351 -19.33 -7.15 24.90
CA THR A 351 -20.34 -8.19 25.12
C THR A 351 -19.90 -9.27 26.10
N ARG A 352 -18.63 -9.28 26.50
CA ARG A 352 -18.03 -10.31 27.37
C ARG A 352 -17.15 -9.71 28.47
N PRO A 353 -17.64 -8.75 29.28
CA PRO A 353 -16.82 -8.08 30.28
C PRO A 353 -16.23 -9.08 31.27
N GLY A 354 -14.93 -8.94 31.57
CA GLY A 354 -14.23 -9.79 32.55
C GLY A 354 -14.03 -11.26 32.15
N GLN A 355 -14.39 -11.65 30.92
CA GLN A 355 -14.21 -13.03 30.42
C GLN A 355 -13.00 -13.14 29.49
N ASN A 356 -12.44 -14.35 29.42
CA ASN A 356 -11.48 -14.71 28.38
C ASN A 356 -12.12 -14.48 27.01
N LEU A 357 -11.34 -13.91 26.09
CA LEU A 357 -11.77 -13.64 24.73
C LEU A 357 -10.57 -13.85 23.82
N VAL A 358 -10.73 -14.65 22.78
CA VAL A 358 -9.71 -14.85 21.76
C VAL A 358 -10.40 -14.75 20.40
N ILE A 359 -9.73 -14.07 19.47
CA ILE A 359 -10.11 -14.03 18.06
C ILE A 359 -8.86 -14.26 17.22
N SER A 360 -9.07 -14.65 15.96
CA SER A 360 -8.04 -14.61 14.93
C SER A 360 -8.41 -13.52 13.91
N PRO A 361 -7.81 -12.31 14.02
CA PRO A 361 -8.02 -11.24 13.05
C PRO A 361 -7.77 -11.71 11.62
N TYR A 362 -6.66 -12.41 11.41
CA TYR A 362 -6.26 -12.93 10.11
C TYR A 362 -7.29 -13.90 9.51
N SER A 363 -7.84 -14.82 10.31
CA SER A 363 -8.87 -15.76 9.88
C SER A 363 -10.16 -15.04 9.49
N ILE A 364 -10.63 -14.11 10.34
CA ILE A 364 -11.85 -13.34 10.11
C ILE A 364 -11.74 -12.50 8.85
N GLU A 365 -10.64 -11.74 8.71
CA GLU A 365 -10.46 -10.87 7.55
C GLU A 365 -10.27 -11.67 6.27
N SER A 366 -9.57 -12.81 6.32
CA SER A 366 -9.44 -13.71 5.17
C SER A 366 -10.81 -14.19 4.67
N ALA A 367 -11.74 -14.54 5.57
CA ALA A 367 -13.09 -14.94 5.19
C ALA A 367 -13.92 -13.76 4.64
N LEU A 368 -13.85 -12.60 5.29
CA LEU A 368 -14.60 -11.42 4.88
C LEU A 368 -14.05 -10.80 3.58
N ALA A 369 -12.78 -11.00 3.25
CA ALA A 369 -12.20 -10.64 1.97
C ALA A 369 -12.84 -11.42 0.80
N LEU A 370 -13.24 -12.68 1.02
CA LEU A 370 -13.98 -13.47 0.02
C LEU A 370 -15.35 -12.86 -0.28
N ALA A 371 -16.07 -12.46 0.78
CA ALA A 371 -17.35 -11.78 0.64
C ALA A 371 -17.17 -10.39 -0.02
N TYR A 372 -16.16 -9.63 0.40
CA TYR A 372 -15.83 -8.32 -0.15
C TYR A 372 -15.53 -8.37 -1.65
N ALA A 373 -14.80 -9.40 -2.11
CA ALA A 373 -14.51 -9.59 -3.52
C ALA A 373 -15.76 -9.80 -4.39
N GLY A 374 -16.87 -10.26 -3.79
CA GLY A 374 -18.16 -10.41 -4.43
C GLY A 374 -19.16 -9.29 -4.16
N ALA A 375 -18.80 -8.27 -3.38
CA ALA A 375 -19.67 -7.17 -3.01
C ALA A 375 -19.58 -6.02 -4.02
N ASP A 376 -20.67 -5.25 -4.17
CA ASP A 376 -20.70 -4.04 -4.99
C ASP A 376 -21.45 -2.89 -4.32
N GLY A 377 -21.35 -1.67 -4.86
CA GLY A 377 -22.05 -0.48 -4.37
C GLY A 377 -21.79 -0.13 -2.90
N SER A 378 -22.87 0.16 -2.15
CA SER A 378 -22.79 0.51 -0.73
C SER A 378 -22.25 -0.63 0.12
N THR A 379 -22.63 -1.88 -0.19
CA THR A 379 -22.14 -3.08 0.49
C THR A 379 -20.62 -3.17 0.41
N ARG A 380 -20.06 -2.99 -0.79
CA ARG A 380 -18.61 -2.94 -0.96
C ARG A 380 -17.98 -1.79 -0.19
N SER A 381 -18.57 -0.60 -0.25
CA SER A 381 -18.03 0.60 0.39
C SER A 381 -18.02 0.52 1.93
N GLU A 382 -19.06 -0.06 2.53
CA GLU A 382 -19.15 -0.31 3.97
C GLU A 382 -18.11 -1.33 4.42
N MET A 383 -18.00 -2.46 3.71
CA MET A 383 -17.01 -3.49 4.00
C MET A 383 -15.59 -2.96 3.84
N ALA A 384 -15.30 -2.19 2.78
CA ALA A 384 -13.98 -1.58 2.56
C ALA A 384 -13.57 -0.70 3.75
N ARG A 385 -14.50 0.12 4.25
CA ARG A 385 -14.24 1.01 5.38
C ARG A 385 -14.04 0.24 6.69
N ALA A 386 -14.92 -0.69 7.01
CA ALA A 386 -14.90 -1.42 8.28
C ALA A 386 -13.73 -2.41 8.37
N LEU A 387 -13.28 -2.95 7.23
CA LEU A 387 -12.23 -3.96 7.14
C LEU A 387 -10.89 -3.38 6.64
N PHE A 388 -10.80 -2.04 6.50
CA PHE A 388 -9.60 -1.35 6.00
C PHE A 388 -9.12 -1.87 4.62
N LEU A 389 -10.03 -2.38 3.79
CA LEU A 389 -9.74 -2.94 2.46
C LEU A 389 -9.73 -1.83 1.39
N PRO A 390 -9.03 -2.03 0.25
CA PRO A 390 -8.92 -1.00 -0.78
C PRO A 390 -10.28 -0.75 -1.43
N GLY A 391 -10.75 0.51 -1.49
CA GLY A 391 -12.06 0.85 -2.05
C GLY A 391 -12.20 0.68 -3.58
N GLY A 392 -11.09 0.48 -4.30
CA GLY A 392 -11.06 0.19 -5.74
C GLY A 392 -10.72 -1.27 -6.04
N ASN A 393 -10.56 -1.62 -7.33
CA ASN A 393 -10.11 -2.94 -7.78
C ASN A 393 -8.59 -3.15 -7.58
N GLY A 394 -8.03 -2.60 -6.50
CA GLY A 394 -6.62 -2.78 -6.13
C GLY A 394 -6.29 -4.26 -5.87
N PRO A 395 -5.00 -4.60 -5.76
CA PRO A 395 -4.54 -5.99 -5.77
C PRO A 395 -4.75 -6.70 -4.42
N LEU A 396 -5.96 -6.63 -3.86
CA LEU A 396 -6.39 -7.32 -2.63
C LEU A 396 -5.88 -8.77 -2.60
N GLN A 397 -6.12 -9.49 -3.68
CA GLN A 397 -5.73 -10.89 -3.84
C GLN A 397 -4.22 -11.10 -3.77
N ALA A 398 -3.42 -10.19 -4.33
CA ALA A 398 -1.97 -10.31 -4.37
C ALA A 398 -1.37 -10.13 -2.97
N ASP A 399 -1.84 -9.15 -2.20
CA ASP A 399 -1.33 -8.88 -0.86
C ASP A 399 -1.70 -9.99 0.13
N PHE A 400 -2.94 -10.51 0.09
CA PHE A 400 -3.32 -11.69 0.87
C PHE A 400 -2.57 -12.95 0.43
N THR A 401 -2.29 -13.11 -0.87
CA THR A 401 -1.47 -14.21 -1.38
C THR A 401 -0.03 -14.11 -0.90
N ARG A 402 0.56 -12.90 -0.91
CA ARG A 402 1.90 -12.64 -0.37
C ARG A 402 1.95 -13.01 1.10
N LEU A 403 1.00 -12.51 1.90
CA LEU A 403 0.94 -12.78 3.33
C LEU A 403 0.84 -14.28 3.64
N ARG A 404 -0.03 -15.01 2.95
CA ARG A 404 -0.14 -16.47 3.05
C ARG A 404 1.15 -17.18 2.66
N THR A 405 1.82 -16.72 1.60
CA THR A 405 3.08 -17.30 1.12
C THR A 405 4.20 -17.13 2.13
N GLU A 406 4.32 -15.94 2.74
CA GLU A 406 5.31 -15.68 3.78
C GLU A 406 5.06 -16.51 5.04
N LEU A 407 3.79 -16.65 5.46
CA LEU A 407 3.42 -17.50 6.60
C LEU A 407 3.77 -18.98 6.35
N ASN A 408 3.47 -19.49 5.15
CA ASN A 408 3.86 -20.84 4.75
C ASN A 408 5.39 -21.00 4.74
N ALA A 409 6.12 -20.01 4.22
CA ALA A 409 7.59 -20.02 4.23
C ALA A 409 8.16 -20.04 5.66
N THR A 410 7.55 -19.30 6.59
CA THR A 410 7.91 -19.34 8.02
C THR A 410 7.72 -20.74 8.62
N ALA A 411 6.60 -21.40 8.33
CA ALA A 411 6.36 -22.77 8.79
C ALA A 411 7.38 -23.75 8.19
N GLU A 412 7.69 -23.65 6.90
CA GLU A 412 8.72 -24.48 6.25
C GLU A 412 10.13 -24.23 6.81
N ALA A 413 10.51 -22.97 7.05
CA ALA A 413 11.80 -22.63 7.65
C ALA A 413 11.96 -23.19 9.07
N SER A 414 10.86 -23.31 9.82
CA SER A 414 10.87 -23.95 11.14
C SER A 414 11.20 -25.45 11.06
N LYS A 415 10.86 -26.15 9.96
CA LYS A 415 11.22 -27.57 9.75
C LYS A 415 12.71 -27.76 9.63
N ALA A 416 13.38 -26.94 8.81
CA ALA A 416 14.84 -26.97 8.70
C ALA A 416 15.51 -26.72 10.07
N THR A 417 14.94 -25.82 10.87
CA THR A 417 15.41 -25.53 12.24
C THR A 417 15.19 -26.72 13.18
N ALA A 418 14.00 -27.35 13.14
CA ALA A 418 13.66 -28.54 13.92
C ALA A 418 14.58 -29.73 13.60
N GLU A 419 14.86 -29.97 12.31
CA GLU A 419 15.78 -31.01 11.84
C GLU A 419 17.22 -30.77 12.31
N ALA A 420 17.68 -29.52 12.25
CA ALA A 420 19.00 -29.14 12.75
C ALA A 420 19.14 -29.40 14.25
N ARG A 421 18.13 -29.04 15.04
CA ARG A 421 18.10 -29.31 16.49
C ARG A 421 18.05 -30.80 16.81
N THR A 422 17.25 -31.55 16.06
CA THR A 422 17.14 -33.01 16.21
C THR A 422 18.50 -33.68 15.97
N ARG A 423 19.25 -33.26 14.95
CA ARG A 423 20.63 -33.73 14.69
C ARG A 423 21.59 -33.41 15.83
N SER A 424 21.37 -32.33 16.56
CA SER A 424 22.15 -31.95 17.75
C SER A 424 21.67 -32.61 19.06
N GLY A 425 20.70 -33.52 19.00
CA GLY A 425 20.19 -34.27 20.16
C GLY A 425 18.99 -33.64 20.88
N ALA A 426 18.47 -32.51 20.40
CA ALA A 426 17.26 -31.87 20.93
C ALA A 426 16.08 -32.13 20.00
N ARG A 427 15.18 -33.06 20.36
CA ARG A 427 13.96 -33.32 19.59
C ARG A 427 13.00 -32.14 19.76
N THR A 428 12.59 -31.52 18.66
CA THR A 428 11.61 -30.43 18.65
C THR A 428 10.76 -30.58 17.40
N ASP A 429 9.44 -30.46 17.55
CA ASP A 429 8.52 -30.43 16.41
C ASP A 429 8.64 -29.10 15.66
N PRO A 430 8.36 -29.03 14.34
CA PRO A 430 8.26 -27.76 13.63
C PRO A 430 6.98 -26.99 13.98
N ILE A 431 6.89 -25.75 13.51
CA ILE A 431 5.62 -25.02 13.46
C ILE A 431 4.69 -25.73 12.47
N GLU A 432 3.52 -26.12 12.95
CA GLU A 432 2.42 -26.61 12.14
C GLU A 432 1.45 -25.46 11.87
N TRP A 433 1.32 -25.09 10.60
CA TRP A 433 0.40 -24.07 10.12
C TRP A 433 -0.52 -24.67 9.08
N ASN A 434 -1.84 -24.55 9.27
CA ASN A 434 -2.81 -24.90 8.26
C ASN A 434 -3.86 -23.80 8.13
N GLN A 435 -3.99 -23.25 6.93
CA GLN A 435 -5.04 -22.30 6.57
C GLN A 435 -5.77 -22.83 5.34
N ALA A 436 -7.09 -22.96 5.44
CA ALA A 436 -7.93 -23.41 4.34
C ALA A 436 -9.15 -22.51 4.18
N ASN A 437 -9.41 -22.10 2.94
CA ASN A 437 -10.61 -21.39 2.55
C ASN A 437 -11.49 -22.33 1.71
N ARG A 438 -12.81 -22.24 1.86
CA ARG A 438 -13.76 -22.97 1.00
C ARG A 438 -15.07 -22.23 0.85
N LEU A 439 -15.69 -22.37 -0.32
CA LEU A 439 -17.04 -21.91 -0.61
C LEU A 439 -17.96 -23.11 -0.74
N PHE A 440 -19.09 -23.07 -0.05
CA PHE A 440 -20.15 -24.07 -0.17
C PHE A 440 -21.41 -23.39 -0.68
N GLY A 441 -21.83 -23.70 -1.89
CA GLY A 441 -22.97 -23.04 -2.54
C GLY A 441 -24.14 -23.98 -2.78
N GLN A 442 -25.35 -23.42 -2.79
CA GLN A 442 -26.58 -24.14 -3.11
C GLN A 442 -26.49 -24.70 -4.53
N GLN A 443 -26.68 -26.00 -4.67
CA GLN A 443 -26.77 -26.65 -5.97
C GLN A 443 -27.90 -26.05 -6.81
N GLY A 444 -27.64 -25.84 -8.11
CA GLY A 444 -28.59 -25.22 -9.03
C GLY A 444 -28.77 -23.71 -8.86
N TYR A 445 -28.03 -23.06 -7.95
CA TYR A 445 -28.03 -21.60 -7.85
C TYR A 445 -27.07 -20.97 -8.88
N ALA A 446 -27.46 -19.83 -9.46
CA ALA A 446 -26.77 -19.23 -10.60
C ALA A 446 -25.53 -18.42 -10.19
N PHE A 447 -24.51 -19.08 -9.63
CA PHE A 447 -23.22 -18.46 -9.35
C PHE A 447 -22.52 -18.06 -10.65
N ARG A 448 -21.85 -16.90 -10.64
CA ARG A 448 -21.13 -16.38 -11.80
C ARG A 448 -19.74 -17.01 -11.90
N ASP A 449 -19.39 -17.54 -13.07
CA ASP A 449 -18.07 -18.13 -13.33
C ASP A 449 -16.88 -17.19 -13.03
N PRO A 450 -16.94 -15.88 -13.34
CA PRO A 450 -15.87 -14.95 -12.96
C PRO A 450 -15.59 -14.93 -11.46
N PHE A 451 -16.63 -14.98 -10.62
CA PHE A 451 -16.47 -15.01 -9.17
C PHE A 451 -15.87 -16.34 -8.71
N LEU A 452 -16.38 -17.48 -9.20
CA LEU A 452 -15.83 -18.80 -8.84
C LEU A 452 -14.36 -18.95 -9.27
N THR A 453 -14.01 -18.41 -10.44
CA THR A 453 -12.63 -18.38 -10.95
C THR A 453 -11.74 -17.55 -10.05
N LEU A 454 -12.16 -16.34 -9.65
CA LEU A 454 -11.42 -15.48 -8.73
C LEU A 454 -11.17 -16.18 -7.38
N MET A 455 -12.20 -16.82 -6.81
CA MET A 455 -12.08 -17.52 -5.54
C MET A 455 -11.08 -18.69 -5.62
N ARG A 456 -11.16 -19.50 -6.67
CA ARG A 456 -10.24 -20.61 -6.91
C ARG A 456 -8.81 -20.12 -7.12
N ASP A 457 -8.62 -19.20 -8.06
CA ASP A 457 -7.29 -18.90 -8.63
C ASP A 457 -6.48 -17.90 -7.82
N GLY A 458 -7.07 -17.17 -6.86
CA GLY A 458 -6.18 -16.68 -5.81
C GLY A 458 -6.77 -16.14 -4.54
N PHE A 459 -7.94 -16.62 -4.14
CA PHE A 459 -8.16 -16.83 -2.72
C PHE A 459 -7.86 -18.27 -2.27
N ALA A 460 -7.48 -19.16 -3.21
CA ALA A 460 -7.29 -20.58 -2.98
C ALA A 460 -8.50 -21.21 -2.25
N ALA A 461 -9.70 -20.77 -2.66
CA ALA A 461 -10.97 -21.08 -2.03
C ALA A 461 -11.85 -21.83 -3.05
N PRO A 462 -11.72 -23.17 -3.17
CA PRO A 462 -12.51 -23.94 -4.12
C PRO A 462 -13.99 -23.93 -3.74
N PHE A 463 -14.84 -24.08 -4.76
CA PHE A 463 -16.29 -24.16 -4.63
C PHE A 463 -16.77 -25.61 -4.53
N GLN A 464 -17.72 -25.86 -3.63
CA GLN A 464 -18.43 -27.13 -3.49
C GLN A 464 -19.94 -26.91 -3.51
N ALA A 465 -20.65 -27.59 -4.41
CA ALA A 465 -22.10 -27.58 -4.44
C ALA A 465 -22.69 -28.44 -3.32
N MET A 466 -23.72 -27.95 -2.64
CA MET A 466 -24.46 -28.61 -1.56
C MET A 466 -25.95 -28.30 -1.65
N ASP A 467 -26.83 -29.12 -1.09
CA ASP A 467 -28.27 -28.88 -1.11
C ASP A 467 -28.81 -28.38 0.22
N PHE A 468 -28.73 -27.07 0.45
CA PHE A 468 -29.30 -26.42 1.63
C PHE A 468 -30.83 -26.31 1.56
N ARG A 469 -31.39 -26.07 0.37
CA ARG A 469 -32.82 -25.81 0.16
C ARG A 469 -33.68 -27.02 0.52
N ALA A 470 -33.28 -28.23 0.08
CA ALA A 470 -34.07 -29.42 0.37
C ALA A 470 -33.82 -29.97 1.78
N ASN A 471 -32.57 -29.95 2.25
CA ASN A 471 -32.20 -30.44 3.58
C ASN A 471 -30.89 -29.80 4.08
N PRO A 472 -30.97 -28.76 4.95
CA PRO A 472 -29.78 -28.01 5.37
C PRO A 472 -28.87 -28.72 6.39
N GLU A 473 -29.34 -29.78 7.06
CA GLU A 473 -28.55 -30.46 8.10
C GLU A 473 -27.37 -31.30 7.58
N PRO A 474 -27.52 -32.16 6.56
CA PRO A 474 -26.37 -32.88 5.99
C PRO A 474 -25.25 -31.95 5.49
N PRO A 475 -25.52 -30.84 4.78
CA PRO A 475 -24.51 -29.83 4.48
C PRO A 475 -23.86 -29.23 5.74
N ARG A 476 -24.63 -28.92 6.79
CA ARG A 476 -24.08 -28.38 8.05
C ARG A 476 -23.06 -29.34 8.68
N LEU A 477 -23.42 -30.62 8.80
CA LEU A 477 -22.55 -31.67 9.33
C LEU A 477 -21.30 -31.86 8.46
N ALA A 478 -21.46 -31.84 7.13
CA ALA A 478 -20.33 -31.97 6.20
C ALA A 478 -19.35 -30.80 6.32
N ILE A 479 -19.85 -29.57 6.45
CA ILE A 479 -19.01 -28.37 6.64
C ILE A 479 -18.28 -28.44 7.99
N ASN A 480 -18.97 -28.82 9.07
CA ASN A 480 -18.34 -28.96 10.39
C ASN A 480 -17.27 -30.06 10.39
N ALA A 481 -17.52 -31.22 9.78
CA ALA A 481 -16.53 -32.29 9.66
C ALA A 481 -15.30 -31.85 8.85
N TRP A 482 -15.51 -31.05 7.79
CA TRP A 482 -14.40 -30.48 7.03
C TRP A 482 -13.57 -29.51 7.88
N VAL A 483 -14.21 -28.59 8.62
CA VAL A 483 -13.50 -27.67 9.53
C VAL A 483 -12.73 -28.44 10.61
N GLU A 484 -13.34 -29.48 11.16
CA GLU A 484 -12.74 -30.32 12.19
C GLU A 484 -11.46 -31.02 11.68
N ASP A 485 -11.48 -31.54 10.46
CA ASP A 485 -10.29 -32.12 9.80
C ASP A 485 -9.19 -31.07 9.56
N GLN A 486 -9.56 -29.91 9.01
CA GLN A 486 -8.62 -28.81 8.76
C GLN A 486 -7.98 -28.27 10.04
N THR A 487 -8.61 -28.48 11.19
CA THR A 487 -8.19 -27.93 12.48
C THR A 487 -7.67 -28.97 13.46
N ARG A 488 -7.29 -30.17 12.97
CA ARG A 488 -6.78 -31.27 13.81
C ARG A 488 -7.71 -31.60 14.98
N GLN A 489 -9.02 -31.55 14.71
CA GLN A 489 -10.10 -31.86 15.65
C GLN A 489 -10.26 -30.84 16.78
N LYS A 490 -9.70 -29.63 16.65
CA LYS A 490 -9.76 -28.57 17.68
C LYS A 490 -10.97 -27.67 17.56
N ILE A 491 -11.44 -27.44 16.33
CA ILE A 491 -12.67 -26.69 16.07
C ILE A 491 -13.74 -27.69 15.68
N LYS A 492 -14.65 -27.94 16.63
CA LYS A 492 -15.82 -28.81 16.45
C LYS A 492 -17.07 -27.97 16.46
N ASP A 493 -18.05 -28.39 15.66
CA ASP A 493 -19.38 -27.77 15.59
C ASP A 493 -19.35 -26.24 15.35
N LEU A 494 -18.48 -25.79 14.44
CA LEU A 494 -18.35 -24.36 14.07
C LEU A 494 -19.72 -23.74 13.76
N ILE A 495 -20.52 -24.45 12.95
CA ILE A 495 -21.88 -24.05 12.62
C ILE A 495 -22.84 -24.79 13.57
N PRO A 496 -23.51 -24.09 14.50
CA PRO A 496 -24.44 -24.70 15.43
C PRO A 496 -25.69 -25.24 14.72
N ALA A 497 -26.41 -26.16 15.37
CA ALA A 497 -27.69 -26.64 14.86
C ALA A 497 -28.64 -25.47 14.56
N GLY A 498 -29.31 -25.51 13.40
CA GLY A 498 -30.13 -24.39 12.91
C GLY A 498 -29.35 -23.20 12.34
N GLY A 499 -28.01 -23.24 12.33
CA GLY A 499 -27.18 -22.19 11.73
C GLY A 499 -27.21 -22.15 10.21
N LEU A 500 -27.68 -23.23 9.55
CA LEU A 500 -28.03 -23.26 8.13
C LEU A 500 -29.53 -23.48 7.97
N THR A 501 -30.13 -22.82 6.98
CA THR A 501 -31.57 -22.88 6.69
C THR A 501 -31.82 -23.21 5.22
N ASP A 502 -33.07 -23.47 4.87
CA ASP A 502 -33.51 -23.64 3.48
C ASP A 502 -33.34 -22.37 2.62
N ALA A 503 -33.19 -21.21 3.26
CA ALA A 503 -32.83 -19.94 2.63
C ALA A 503 -31.32 -19.79 2.36
N THR A 504 -30.46 -20.62 2.96
CA THR A 504 -29.01 -20.55 2.74
C THR A 504 -28.67 -20.78 1.27
N ARG A 505 -27.82 -19.93 0.71
CA ARG A 505 -27.33 -20.03 -0.67
C ARG A 505 -25.83 -20.19 -0.77
N LEU A 506 -25.07 -19.54 0.10
CA LEU A 506 -23.62 -19.57 0.09
C LEU A 506 -23.09 -19.54 1.52
N VAL A 507 -22.11 -20.39 1.82
CA VAL A 507 -21.35 -20.39 3.07
C VAL A 507 -19.87 -20.22 2.72
N LEU A 508 -19.25 -19.20 3.29
CA LEU A 508 -17.82 -18.93 3.17
C LEU A 508 -17.14 -19.38 4.46
N VAL A 509 -16.18 -20.28 4.35
CA VAL A 509 -15.51 -20.84 5.54
C VAL A 509 -14.02 -20.64 5.44
N ASN A 510 -13.43 -20.03 6.47
CA ASN A 510 -12.00 -20.07 6.74
C ASN A 510 -11.76 -20.99 7.95
N ALA A 511 -10.85 -21.94 7.79
CA ALA A 511 -10.36 -22.78 8.87
C ALA A 511 -8.87 -22.49 9.08
N LEU A 512 -8.49 -22.19 10.33
CA LEU A 512 -7.12 -21.89 10.70
C LEU A 512 -6.67 -22.75 11.89
N PHE A 513 -5.49 -23.35 11.77
CA PHE A 513 -4.83 -24.10 12.82
C PHE A 513 -3.36 -23.69 12.93
N LEU A 514 -2.91 -23.48 14.17
CA LEU A 514 -1.53 -23.17 14.49
C LEU A 514 -1.10 -23.99 15.71
N LYS A 515 -0.03 -24.76 15.53
CA LYS A 515 0.77 -25.34 16.62
C LYS A 515 2.20 -24.82 16.47
N ALA A 516 2.70 -24.12 17.47
CA ALA A 516 3.97 -23.40 17.40
C ALA A 516 4.81 -23.66 18.66
N PRO A 517 5.92 -24.41 18.57
CA PRO A 517 6.82 -24.60 19.69
C PRO A 517 7.69 -23.37 19.93
N TRP A 518 8.02 -23.09 21.19
CA TRP A 518 8.93 -22.02 21.57
C TRP A 518 10.30 -22.22 20.91
N ASP A 519 10.95 -21.13 20.52
CA ASP A 519 12.36 -21.24 20.10
C ASP A 519 13.24 -21.68 21.28
N SER A 520 12.87 -21.29 22.50
CA SER A 520 13.50 -21.76 23.73
C SER A 520 12.40 -22.16 24.72
N PRO A 521 12.16 -23.45 24.98
CA PRO A 521 11.10 -23.87 25.90
C PRO A 521 11.31 -23.37 27.34
N PHE A 522 10.22 -23.37 28.12
CA PHE A 522 10.30 -23.21 29.57
C PHE A 522 10.71 -24.54 30.21
N ALA A 523 11.52 -24.50 31.26
CA ALA A 523 11.86 -25.70 32.00
C ALA A 523 10.65 -26.12 32.87
N LYS A 524 10.08 -27.30 32.61
CA LYS A 524 8.94 -27.85 33.39
C LYS A 524 9.22 -27.94 34.89
N SER A 525 10.48 -28.16 35.27
CA SER A 525 10.91 -28.19 36.67
C SER A 525 10.83 -26.84 37.38
N LEU A 526 10.71 -25.73 36.64
CA LEU A 526 10.55 -24.38 37.18
C LEU A 526 9.09 -23.90 37.19
N THR A 527 8.16 -24.68 36.61
CA THR A 527 6.73 -24.39 36.70
C THR A 527 6.25 -24.68 38.13
N ALA A 528 5.67 -23.68 38.78
CA ALA A 528 5.14 -23.80 40.14
C ALA A 528 3.79 -23.08 40.27
N PRO A 529 2.92 -23.50 41.22
CA PRO A 529 1.75 -22.72 41.60
C PRO A 529 2.17 -21.31 42.05
N ARG A 530 1.57 -20.28 41.44
CA ARG A 530 1.73 -18.89 41.88
C ARG A 530 0.39 -18.18 41.84
N THR A 531 0.25 -17.17 42.70
CA THR A 531 -0.97 -16.37 42.80
C THR A 531 -1.22 -15.57 41.52
N PHE A 532 -2.43 -15.70 40.98
CA PHE A 532 -2.99 -14.84 39.94
C PHE A 532 -4.17 -14.04 40.51
N ARG A 533 -4.23 -12.74 40.18
CA ARG A 533 -5.16 -11.75 40.71
C ARG A 533 -6.16 -11.36 39.61
N PRO A 534 -7.42 -11.86 39.63
CA PRO A 534 -8.45 -11.45 38.68
C PRO A 534 -8.75 -9.96 38.76
N ALA A 535 -9.46 -9.44 37.76
CA ALA A 535 -10.23 -8.20 37.94
C ALA A 535 -11.40 -8.37 38.95
N THR A 536 -12.06 -9.53 38.95
CA THR A 536 -13.18 -9.88 39.85
C THR A 536 -13.02 -11.25 40.52
N GLY A 537 -13.41 -11.36 41.78
CA GLY A 537 -13.35 -12.61 42.54
C GLY A 537 -12.04 -12.79 43.33
N SER A 538 -11.84 -13.98 43.88
CA SER A 538 -10.69 -14.26 44.76
C SER A 538 -9.41 -14.55 43.98
N ASN A 539 -8.28 -14.19 44.58
CA ASN A 539 -6.96 -14.68 44.17
C ASN A 539 -6.95 -16.21 44.12
N ARG A 540 -6.10 -16.76 43.26
CA ARG A 540 -6.04 -18.19 42.97
C ARG A 540 -4.64 -18.60 42.55
N GLU A 541 -4.26 -19.81 42.91
CA GLU A 541 -2.99 -20.39 42.52
C GLU A 541 -3.12 -21.04 41.13
N VAL A 542 -2.22 -20.66 40.22
CA VAL A 542 -2.22 -21.16 38.84
C VAL A 542 -0.81 -21.65 38.47
N PRO A 543 -0.68 -22.74 37.68
CA PRO A 543 0.62 -23.20 37.19
C PRO A 543 1.30 -22.08 36.40
N THR A 544 2.41 -21.57 36.92
CA THR A 544 3.12 -20.43 36.34
C THR A 544 4.51 -20.86 35.94
N MET A 545 4.77 -20.78 34.64
CA MET A 545 6.06 -21.09 34.03
C MET A 545 7.04 -19.96 34.31
N GLN A 546 8.33 -20.29 34.40
CA GLN A 546 9.38 -19.33 34.70
C GLN A 546 10.58 -19.50 33.78
N ARG A 547 11.13 -18.38 33.29
CA ARG A 547 12.38 -18.35 32.52
C ARG A 547 13.06 -16.98 32.64
N THR A 548 14.39 -16.98 32.74
CA THR A 548 15.21 -15.77 32.62
C THR A 548 15.95 -15.78 31.30
N ALA A 549 15.78 -14.76 30.46
CA ALA A 549 16.39 -14.68 29.14
C ALA A 549 16.44 -13.25 28.58
N LEU A 550 17.26 -13.04 27.54
CA LEU A 550 17.21 -11.83 26.72
C LEU A 550 15.97 -11.84 25.83
N LEU A 551 14.96 -11.05 26.20
CA LEU A 551 13.68 -10.95 25.51
C LEU A 551 13.47 -9.56 24.91
N GLY A 552 12.61 -9.46 23.89
CA GLY A 552 12.12 -8.16 23.45
C GLY A 552 11.30 -7.54 24.58
N TYR A 553 11.62 -6.30 24.95
CA TYR A 553 11.02 -5.63 26.11
C TYR A 553 10.80 -4.15 25.83
N ALA A 554 9.60 -3.66 26.15
CA ALA A 554 9.25 -2.26 26.14
C ALA A 554 8.24 -1.93 27.24
N VAL A 555 8.21 -0.66 27.62
CA VAL A 555 7.11 -0.07 28.40
C VAL A 555 6.59 1.10 27.57
N GLU A 556 5.34 1.02 27.11
CA GLU A 556 4.67 2.08 26.35
C GLU A 556 3.18 2.10 26.70
N ASP A 557 2.58 3.28 26.72
CA ASP A 557 1.14 3.50 26.92
C ASP A 557 0.50 2.88 28.18
N GLY A 558 1.33 2.56 29.19
CA GLY A 558 0.92 1.90 30.43
C GLY A 558 0.84 0.37 30.34
N LEU A 559 1.49 -0.20 29.32
CA LEU A 559 1.69 -1.62 29.14
C LEU A 559 3.17 -1.95 29.32
N THR A 560 3.43 -3.08 29.97
CA THR A 560 4.70 -3.81 29.86
C THR A 560 4.57 -4.84 28.74
N ILE A 561 5.43 -4.74 27.72
CA ILE A 561 5.42 -5.60 26.54
C ILE A 561 6.62 -6.53 26.60
N VAL A 562 6.36 -7.84 26.45
CA VAL A 562 7.40 -8.87 26.35
C VAL A 562 7.16 -9.74 25.13
N THR A 563 8.18 -9.95 24.29
CA THR A 563 8.08 -10.86 23.13
C THR A 563 8.91 -12.13 23.30
N LEU A 564 8.31 -13.26 22.95
CA LEU A 564 8.93 -14.58 22.93
C LEU A 564 8.89 -15.14 21.51
N ASP A 565 10.04 -15.56 21.00
CA ASP A 565 10.11 -16.17 19.67
C ASP A 565 9.61 -17.62 19.71
N TYR A 566 8.86 -18.03 18.68
CA TYR A 566 8.67 -19.43 18.33
C TYR A 566 9.82 -19.95 17.48
N LEU A 567 9.90 -21.27 17.32
CA LEU A 567 10.96 -21.95 16.59
C LEU A 567 11.24 -21.32 15.21
N GLY A 568 12.50 -20.96 14.97
CA GLY A 568 12.92 -20.30 13.71
C GLY A 568 12.68 -18.78 13.68
N ALA A 569 12.12 -18.21 14.75
CA ALA A 569 11.98 -16.78 15.00
C ALA A 569 11.21 -15.98 13.94
N GLY A 570 10.37 -16.64 13.12
CA GLY A 570 9.44 -16.00 12.18
C GLY A 570 8.08 -15.65 12.80
N LEU A 571 7.64 -16.39 13.82
CA LEU A 571 6.50 -16.05 14.67
C LEU A 571 6.96 -15.65 16.07
N GLN A 572 6.16 -14.82 16.75
CA GLN A 572 6.35 -14.49 18.16
C GLN A 572 5.04 -14.45 18.94
N PHE A 573 5.15 -14.70 20.25
CA PHE A 573 4.11 -14.42 21.23
C PHE A 573 4.42 -13.11 21.91
N VAL A 574 3.45 -12.18 21.89
CA VAL A 574 3.54 -10.85 22.46
C VAL A 574 2.66 -10.82 23.71
N ILE A 575 3.26 -10.57 24.86
CA ILE A 575 2.56 -10.34 26.13
C ILE A 575 2.35 -8.83 26.26
N LEU A 576 1.13 -8.41 26.56
CA LEU A 576 0.75 -7.03 26.84
C LEU A 576 0.15 -6.99 28.24
N LEU A 577 0.98 -6.67 29.22
CA LEU A 577 0.60 -6.66 30.63
C LEU A 577 0.33 -5.22 31.09
N PRO A 578 -0.91 -4.84 31.42
CA PRO A 578 -1.19 -3.52 31.95
C PRO A 578 -0.50 -3.26 33.28
N ASP A 579 -0.17 -1.99 33.52
CA ASP A 579 0.24 -1.51 34.83
C ASP A 579 -0.86 -1.75 35.88
N GLN A 580 -0.49 -1.88 37.15
CA GLN A 580 -1.41 -2.33 38.22
C GLN A 580 -2.66 -1.45 38.39
N ASN A 581 -2.62 -0.19 37.96
CA ASN A 581 -3.72 0.77 38.07
C ASN A 581 -4.52 0.93 36.77
N GLN A 582 -4.22 0.17 35.72
CA GLN A 582 -4.92 0.25 34.44
C GLN A 582 -5.85 -0.94 34.23
N ASP A 583 -7.08 -0.63 33.82
CA ASP A 583 -8.01 -1.62 33.31
C ASP A 583 -7.57 -2.14 31.93
N LEU A 584 -7.83 -3.42 31.69
CA LEU A 584 -7.42 -4.13 30.48
C LEU A 584 -8.13 -3.64 29.22
N ASP A 585 -9.41 -3.25 29.34
CA ASP A 585 -10.19 -2.75 28.21
C ASP A 585 -9.74 -1.34 27.81
N THR A 586 -9.35 -0.53 28.79
CA THR A 586 -8.70 0.78 28.57
C THR A 586 -7.37 0.63 27.84
N ALA A 587 -6.56 -0.38 28.20
CA ALA A 587 -5.31 -0.67 27.50
C ALA A 587 -5.57 -1.15 26.06
N ALA A 588 -6.54 -2.04 25.85
CA ALA A 588 -6.92 -2.53 24.52
C ALA A 588 -7.43 -1.40 23.60
N ALA A 589 -8.13 -0.41 24.15
CA ALA A 589 -8.64 0.73 23.39
C ALA A 589 -7.53 1.58 22.75
N ARG A 590 -6.32 1.59 23.31
CA ARG A 590 -5.17 2.38 22.81
C ARG A 590 -4.37 1.69 21.71
N LEU A 591 -4.56 0.40 21.52
CA LEU A 591 -3.80 -0.36 20.53
C LEU A 591 -4.11 0.13 19.10
N THR A 592 -3.13 0.08 18.23
CA THR A 592 -3.27 0.49 16.82
C THR A 592 -2.43 -0.43 15.95
N PRO A 593 -2.67 -0.50 14.63
CA PRO A 593 -1.82 -1.28 13.73
C PRO A 593 -0.33 -0.93 13.82
N ALA A 594 -0.01 0.33 14.13
CA ALA A 594 1.37 0.79 14.30
C ALA A 594 2.09 0.13 15.49
N HIS A 595 1.35 -0.24 16.54
CA HIS A 595 1.92 -0.99 17.66
C HIS A 595 2.47 -2.34 17.21
N PHE A 596 1.66 -3.11 16.47
CA PHE A 596 2.06 -4.40 15.94
C PHE A 596 3.32 -4.28 15.06
N ALA A 597 3.40 -3.28 14.17
CA ALA A 597 4.59 -3.04 13.36
C ALA A 597 5.86 -2.78 14.19
N ARG A 598 5.73 -2.05 15.32
CA ARG A 598 6.85 -1.85 16.26
C ARG A 598 7.22 -3.14 16.99
N TRP A 599 6.24 -3.88 17.51
CA TRP A 599 6.47 -5.11 18.27
C TRP A 599 7.12 -6.22 17.44
N ALA A 600 6.83 -6.29 16.14
CA ALA A 600 7.49 -7.20 15.18
C ALA A 600 9.03 -7.10 15.22
N ASN A 601 9.53 -5.89 15.50
CA ASN A 601 10.95 -5.54 15.52
C ASN A 601 11.53 -5.40 16.93
N LEU A 602 10.72 -5.60 17.98
CA LEU A 602 11.11 -5.26 19.36
C LEU A 602 12.36 -6.01 19.83
N ARG A 603 12.51 -7.27 19.43
CA ARG A 603 13.72 -8.06 19.72
C ARG A 603 14.98 -7.49 19.06
N GLN A 604 14.88 -6.73 17.98
CA GLN A 604 16.03 -6.12 17.32
C GLN A 604 16.33 -4.73 17.90
N THR A 605 15.29 -3.99 18.26
CA THR A 605 15.40 -2.61 18.73
C THR A 605 15.62 -2.48 20.23
N SER A 606 15.07 -3.39 21.05
CA SER A 606 15.16 -3.35 22.52
C SER A 606 15.11 -4.75 23.14
N ARG A 607 16.28 -5.36 23.34
CA ARG A 607 16.43 -6.54 24.21
C ARG A 607 16.79 -6.14 25.62
N ARG A 608 16.21 -6.84 26.59
CA ARG A 608 16.55 -6.76 28.00
C ARG A 608 16.62 -8.16 28.61
N ASP A 609 17.42 -8.31 29.65
CA ASP A 609 17.41 -9.53 30.45
C ASP A 609 16.18 -9.52 31.35
N VAL A 610 15.28 -10.49 31.16
CA VAL A 610 13.95 -10.51 31.78
C VAL A 610 13.74 -11.84 32.50
N ALA A 611 13.42 -11.78 33.78
CA ALA A 611 12.89 -12.90 34.55
C ALA A 611 11.36 -12.93 34.40
N LEU A 612 10.88 -13.73 33.45
CA LEU A 612 9.47 -13.83 33.07
C LEU A 612 8.76 -14.93 33.84
N TYR A 613 7.59 -14.60 34.38
CA TYR A 613 6.63 -15.54 34.97
C TYR A 613 5.32 -15.48 34.18
N LEU A 614 4.94 -16.58 33.54
CA LEU A 614 3.81 -16.65 32.62
C LEU A 614 2.89 -17.82 32.99
N PRO A 615 1.61 -17.59 33.34
CA PRO A 615 0.64 -18.64 33.57
C PRO A 615 0.44 -19.52 32.35
N LYS A 616 0.30 -20.84 32.58
CA LYS A 616 -0.29 -21.74 31.59
C LYS A 616 -1.77 -21.42 31.46
N PHE A 617 -2.32 -21.51 30.25
CA PHE A 617 -3.75 -21.32 30.05
C PHE A 617 -4.27 -22.12 28.86
N THR A 618 -5.57 -22.38 28.87
CA THR A 618 -6.29 -22.94 27.73
C THR A 618 -7.59 -22.17 27.58
N VAL A 619 -7.81 -21.58 26.40
CA VAL A 619 -9.09 -20.99 26.03
C VAL A 619 -9.78 -21.95 25.07
N PRO A 620 -10.85 -22.64 25.50
CA PRO A 620 -11.56 -23.57 24.65
C PRO A 620 -12.25 -22.83 23.49
N GLY A 621 -12.44 -23.53 22.38
CA GLY A 621 -13.11 -22.99 21.20
C GLY A 621 -14.59 -22.75 21.46
N ALA A 622 -14.97 -21.51 21.76
CA ALA A 622 -16.36 -21.08 21.78
C ALA A 622 -16.72 -20.40 20.44
N THR A 623 -17.85 -20.78 19.86
CA THR A 623 -18.37 -20.12 18.66
C THR A 623 -18.86 -18.71 19.02
N VAL A 624 -18.35 -17.73 18.27
CA VAL A 624 -18.66 -16.32 18.39
C VAL A 624 -19.43 -15.88 17.13
N PRO A 625 -20.70 -15.43 17.27
CA PRO A 625 -21.42 -14.84 16.16
C PRO A 625 -20.89 -13.42 15.92
N LEU A 626 -20.34 -13.17 14.73
CA LEU A 626 -19.77 -11.88 14.34
C LEU A 626 -20.78 -10.96 13.66
N GLY A 627 -21.97 -11.46 13.27
CA GLY A 627 -23.01 -10.64 12.62
C GLY A 627 -23.36 -9.35 13.38
N PRO A 628 -23.72 -9.40 14.68
CA PRO A 628 -23.98 -8.21 15.47
C PRO A 628 -22.79 -7.24 15.55
N VAL A 629 -21.58 -7.78 15.63
CA VAL A 629 -20.32 -7.01 15.74
C VAL A 629 -20.03 -6.27 14.44
N LEU A 630 -20.14 -6.95 13.29
CA LEU A 630 -19.93 -6.39 11.97
C LEU A 630 -20.91 -5.26 11.66
N ARG A 631 -22.17 -5.41 12.07
CA ARG A 631 -23.19 -4.35 11.99
C ARG A 631 -22.85 -3.14 12.85
N ALA A 632 -22.34 -3.37 14.06
CA ALA A 632 -21.96 -2.29 14.97
C ALA A 632 -20.76 -1.49 14.43
N ILE A 633 -19.81 -2.12 13.75
CA ILE A 633 -18.67 -1.44 13.11
C ILE A 633 -18.99 -0.90 11.70
N GLY A 634 -20.25 -0.98 11.26
CA GLY A 634 -20.75 -0.27 10.08
C GLY A 634 -21.01 -1.11 8.84
N VAL A 635 -20.86 -2.43 8.89
CA VAL A 635 -21.22 -3.34 7.80
C VAL A 635 -22.70 -3.73 7.97
N LYS A 636 -23.61 -2.97 7.37
CA LYS A 636 -25.07 -3.17 7.54
C LYS A 636 -25.72 -3.73 6.31
N SER A 637 -25.45 -3.13 5.15
CA SER A 637 -26.06 -3.54 3.89
C SER A 637 -25.68 -4.97 3.50
N ALA A 638 -24.49 -5.45 3.87
CA ALA A 638 -24.11 -6.86 3.65
C ALA A 638 -25.04 -7.85 4.38
N PHE A 639 -25.63 -7.44 5.51
CA PHE A 639 -26.61 -8.20 6.29
C PHE A 639 -28.06 -7.87 5.88
N ASP A 640 -28.22 -7.20 4.75
CA ASP A 640 -29.50 -6.76 4.22
C ASP A 640 -30.28 -5.81 5.15
N GLU A 641 -29.55 -4.87 5.76
CA GLU A 641 -30.12 -3.84 6.63
C GLU A 641 -29.92 -2.44 6.02
N PRO A 642 -30.96 -1.78 5.47
CA PRO A 642 -32.36 -2.23 5.39
C PRO A 642 -32.58 -3.32 4.34
N ARG A 643 -33.71 -4.03 4.42
CA ARG A 643 -34.05 -5.13 3.50
C ARG A 643 -34.00 -4.66 2.04
N GLY A 644 -33.35 -5.44 1.18
CA GLY A 644 -33.11 -5.10 -0.21
C GLY A 644 -31.89 -4.20 -0.42
N SER A 645 -31.00 -4.05 0.56
CA SER A 645 -29.75 -3.29 0.43
C SER A 645 -28.57 -4.14 -0.03
N ALA A 646 -28.54 -5.44 0.29
CA ALA A 646 -27.37 -6.30 0.09
C ALA A 646 -27.00 -6.49 -1.39
N ASN A 647 -25.86 -5.94 -1.81
CA ASN A 647 -25.41 -6.03 -3.18
C ASN A 647 -24.22 -6.99 -3.33
N PHE A 648 -24.54 -8.24 -3.66
CA PHE A 648 -23.60 -9.28 -4.06
C PHE A 648 -23.85 -9.76 -5.49
N ASP A 649 -24.31 -8.87 -6.39
CA ASP A 649 -24.54 -9.20 -7.80
C ASP A 649 -23.31 -9.82 -8.51
N PRO A 650 -22.06 -9.41 -8.21
CA PRO A 650 -20.88 -10.09 -8.74
C PRO A 650 -20.78 -11.58 -8.40
N ILE A 651 -21.43 -12.06 -7.33
CA ILE A 651 -21.47 -13.49 -6.96
C ILE A 651 -22.54 -14.23 -7.76
N ALA A 652 -23.76 -13.69 -7.79
CA ALA A 652 -24.92 -14.28 -8.46
C ALA A 652 -25.94 -13.18 -8.81
N PRO A 653 -26.75 -13.35 -9.89
CA PRO A 653 -27.72 -12.35 -10.32
C PRO A 653 -28.64 -11.88 -9.19
N ARG A 654 -28.73 -10.56 -9.02
CA ARG A 654 -29.64 -9.95 -8.06
C ARG A 654 -31.05 -9.79 -8.64
N ARG A 655 -32.06 -10.38 -7.99
CA ARG A 655 -33.49 -10.25 -8.34
C ARG A 655 -34.29 -9.71 -7.13
N PRO A 656 -35.48 -9.11 -7.32
CA PRO A 656 -36.25 -8.51 -6.23
C PRO A 656 -36.50 -9.43 -5.02
N ASP A 657 -36.81 -10.71 -5.29
CA ASP A 657 -37.14 -11.70 -4.24
C ASP A 657 -36.08 -12.83 -4.13
N ASP A 658 -34.97 -12.71 -4.84
CA ASP A 658 -33.90 -13.72 -4.87
C ASP A 658 -32.55 -13.03 -5.06
N TYR A 659 -31.87 -12.77 -3.94
CA TYR A 659 -30.56 -12.15 -3.90
C TYR A 659 -29.77 -12.64 -2.69
N LEU A 660 -28.44 -12.53 -2.79
CA LEU A 660 -27.53 -12.96 -1.73
C LEU A 660 -27.35 -11.86 -0.69
N TYR A 661 -27.23 -12.26 0.56
CA TYR A 661 -26.82 -11.45 1.70
C TYR A 661 -26.12 -12.34 2.73
N ILE A 662 -25.38 -11.73 3.65
CA ILE A 662 -24.75 -12.43 4.77
C ILE A 662 -25.82 -12.65 5.84
N SER A 663 -26.17 -13.91 6.09
CA SER A 663 -27.08 -14.28 7.17
C SER A 663 -26.37 -14.19 8.52
N ASP A 664 -25.25 -14.89 8.65
CA ASP A 664 -24.40 -14.90 9.83
C ASP A 664 -22.93 -15.14 9.46
N VAL A 665 -22.06 -14.82 10.41
CA VAL A 665 -20.63 -15.09 10.34
C VAL A 665 -20.22 -15.76 11.65
N PHE A 666 -19.77 -17.01 11.59
CA PHE A 666 -19.34 -17.78 12.75
C PHE A 666 -17.82 -17.81 12.84
N HIS A 667 -17.29 -17.55 14.02
CA HIS A 667 -15.86 -17.61 14.30
C HIS A 667 -15.60 -18.42 15.57
N GLN A 668 -14.60 -19.29 15.55
CA GLN A 668 -14.21 -20.08 16.71
C GLN A 668 -12.68 -20.16 16.73
N THR A 669 -12.09 -20.03 17.92
CA THR A 669 -10.64 -20.10 18.11
C THR A 669 -10.30 -20.94 19.32
N PHE A 670 -9.32 -21.82 19.17
CA PHE A 670 -8.73 -22.56 20.27
C PHE A 670 -7.30 -22.06 20.49
N VAL A 671 -6.92 -21.80 21.74
CA VAL A 671 -5.53 -21.48 22.10
C VAL A 671 -5.18 -22.19 23.41
N ALA A 672 -4.11 -22.98 23.40
CA ALA A 672 -3.50 -23.54 24.60
C ALA A 672 -2.03 -23.16 24.65
N LEU A 673 -1.55 -22.74 25.81
CA LEU A 673 -0.19 -22.28 26.03
C LEU A 673 0.45 -23.02 27.21
N ASP A 674 1.62 -23.61 26.97
CA ASP A 674 2.38 -24.38 27.94
C ASP A 674 3.89 -24.19 27.81
N GLU A 675 4.66 -25.04 28.51
CA GLU A 675 6.12 -24.94 28.57
C GLU A 675 6.81 -25.17 27.23
N GLU A 676 6.15 -25.85 26.29
CA GLU A 676 6.72 -26.24 24.99
C GLU A 676 6.33 -25.26 23.89
N GLY A 677 5.15 -24.62 23.99
CA GLY A 677 4.72 -23.68 22.97
C GLY A 677 3.25 -23.27 23.08
N THR A 678 2.70 -22.95 21.90
CA THR A 678 1.26 -22.85 21.67
C THR A 678 0.80 -24.11 20.95
N GLU A 679 -0.01 -24.87 21.67
CA GLU A 679 -0.53 -26.22 21.48
C GLU A 679 0.48 -27.31 21.02
N ALA A 680 1.08 -28.06 21.94
CA ALA A 680 2.05 -29.15 21.71
C ALA A 680 1.76 -30.44 22.50
N ALA A 681 2.39 -31.58 22.11
CA ALA A 681 2.52 -32.80 22.91
C ALA A 681 3.76 -33.64 22.51
N ALA A 682 4.85 -33.59 23.29
CA ALA A 682 5.82 -34.67 23.64
C ALA A 682 7.05 -34.08 24.38
N ALA A 683 7.68 -34.88 25.25
CA ALA A 683 8.66 -34.46 26.25
C ALA A 683 10.14 -34.58 25.79
N THR A 684 11.00 -33.63 26.17
CA THR A 684 12.46 -33.83 26.26
C THR A 684 13.06 -32.90 27.33
N ALA A 685 13.98 -33.43 28.14
CA ALA A 685 14.67 -32.71 29.22
C ALA A 685 15.94 -32.00 28.71
N VAL A 686 16.25 -30.82 29.24
CA VAL A 686 17.50 -30.10 28.99
C VAL A 686 18.30 -29.99 30.29
N VAL A 687 19.60 -30.27 30.21
CA VAL A 687 20.60 -30.21 31.29
C VAL A 687 21.20 -28.79 31.36
N PRO A 688 21.37 -28.18 32.56
CA PRO A 688 22.00 -26.86 32.66
C PRO A 688 23.52 -26.94 32.51
N VAL A 689 24.09 -25.99 31.76
CA VAL A 689 25.53 -25.71 31.72
C VAL A 689 25.81 -24.47 32.58
N THR A 690 26.65 -24.61 33.59
CA THR A 690 27.13 -23.50 34.42
C THR A 690 28.37 -22.86 33.80
N ALA A 691 28.33 -21.57 33.53
CA ALA A 691 29.51 -20.74 33.33
C ALA A 691 29.47 -19.57 34.32
N ILE A 692 30.50 -19.47 35.17
CA ILE A 692 30.67 -18.46 36.20
C ILE A 692 31.47 -17.30 35.58
N ASP A 693 30.81 -16.16 35.35
CA ASP A 693 31.44 -14.88 35.07
C ASP A 693 31.25 -13.98 36.31
N PRO A 694 32.33 -13.52 36.97
CA PRO A 694 32.27 -12.81 38.26
C PRO A 694 31.91 -11.32 38.13
N SER A 695 31.56 -10.82 36.95
CA SER A 695 31.09 -9.44 36.78
C SER A 695 29.69 -9.27 37.40
N PRO A 696 29.39 -8.21 38.18
CA PRO A 696 28.03 -7.99 38.69
C PRO A 696 27.10 -7.71 37.52
N ARG A 697 26.41 -8.76 37.04
CA ARG A 697 25.38 -8.63 36.01
C ARG A 697 24.24 -7.80 36.61
N PRO A 698 23.72 -6.80 35.88
CA PRO A 698 22.52 -6.09 36.32
C PRO A 698 21.42 -7.12 36.59
N GLN A 699 20.67 -6.93 37.67
CA GLN A 699 19.58 -7.85 38.01
C GLN A 699 18.57 -7.88 36.84
N PRO A 700 18.10 -9.07 36.42
CA PRO A 700 17.10 -9.19 35.38
C PRO A 700 15.83 -8.40 35.74
N ILE A 701 15.20 -7.79 34.74
CA ILE A 701 13.91 -7.12 34.91
C ILE A 701 12.86 -8.18 35.22
N GLU A 702 12.20 -8.07 36.36
CA GLU A 702 11.18 -9.02 36.75
C GLU A 702 9.83 -8.67 36.11
N VAL A 703 9.27 -9.60 35.32
CA VAL A 703 7.94 -9.44 34.72
C VAL A 703 7.05 -10.59 35.18
N ARG A 704 6.09 -10.29 36.05
CA ARG A 704 5.10 -11.23 36.56
C ARG A 704 3.76 -11.02 35.88
N VAL A 705 3.33 -11.98 35.06
CA VAL A 705 2.00 -12.00 34.45
C VAL A 705 1.01 -12.59 35.45
N ASP A 706 0.79 -11.89 36.55
CA ASP A 706 0.01 -12.34 37.72
C ASP A 706 -1.40 -11.73 37.79
N ARG A 707 -1.89 -11.16 36.69
CA ARG A 707 -3.16 -10.42 36.57
C ARG A 707 -3.64 -10.43 35.12
N PRO A 708 -4.89 -10.02 34.81
CA PRO A 708 -5.40 -9.98 33.45
C PRO A 708 -4.47 -9.29 32.47
N PHE A 709 -4.27 -9.91 31.31
CA PHE A 709 -3.35 -9.44 30.28
C PHE A 709 -3.92 -9.71 28.89
N LEU A 710 -3.43 -8.96 27.89
CA LEU A 710 -3.65 -9.28 26.50
C LEU A 710 -2.44 -10.05 25.96
N PHE A 711 -2.68 -10.85 24.94
CA PHE A 711 -1.61 -11.45 24.16
C PHE A 711 -1.91 -11.35 22.67
N ALA A 712 -0.85 -11.39 21.87
CA ALA A 712 -0.95 -11.57 20.44
C ALA A 712 0.03 -12.66 19.96
N ILE A 713 -0.41 -13.46 18.99
CA ILE A 713 0.51 -14.27 18.18
C ILE A 713 0.70 -13.54 16.87
N GLN A 714 1.95 -13.23 16.55
CA GLN A 714 2.29 -12.30 15.49
C GLN A 714 3.34 -12.90 14.55
N HIS A 715 3.16 -12.66 13.25
CA HIS A 715 4.18 -12.92 12.24
C HIS A 715 5.11 -11.72 12.10
N ARG A 716 6.42 -11.96 12.17
CA ARG A 716 7.39 -10.87 12.34
C ARG A 716 7.72 -10.13 11.05
N SER A 717 7.81 -10.80 9.90
CA SER A 717 8.17 -10.10 8.65
C SER A 717 7.08 -9.12 8.20
N SER A 718 5.82 -9.55 8.28
CA SER A 718 4.68 -8.72 7.88
C SER A 718 4.06 -7.91 9.01
N GLY A 719 4.34 -8.27 10.27
CA GLY A 719 3.70 -7.65 11.43
C GLY A 719 2.23 -8.03 11.63
N VAL A 720 1.67 -8.98 10.87
CA VAL A 720 0.26 -9.37 11.01
C VAL A 720 -0.01 -10.08 12.34
N CYS A 721 -1.11 -9.72 12.98
CA CYS A 721 -1.65 -10.38 14.16
C CYS A 721 -2.50 -11.59 13.75
N LEU A 722 -2.00 -12.79 14.04
CA LEU A 722 -2.69 -14.05 13.74
C LEU A 722 -3.75 -14.36 14.77
N PHE A 723 -3.45 -14.13 16.05
CA PHE A 723 -4.37 -14.29 17.16
C PHE A 723 -4.23 -13.10 18.11
N LEU A 724 -5.35 -12.61 18.61
CA LEU A 724 -5.43 -11.57 19.62
C LEU A 724 -6.36 -12.05 20.73
N GLY A 725 -5.91 -11.97 21.97
CA GLY A 725 -6.73 -12.44 23.09
C GLY A 725 -6.48 -11.71 24.39
N ARG A 726 -7.46 -11.88 25.28
CA ARG A 726 -7.45 -11.48 26.69
C ARG A 726 -7.57 -12.73 27.55
N ILE A 727 -6.71 -12.82 28.55
CA ILE A 727 -6.81 -13.79 29.64
C ILE A 727 -7.20 -13.05 30.92
N ALA A 728 -8.44 -13.24 31.34
CA ALA A 728 -8.98 -12.74 32.60
C ALA A 728 -8.84 -13.77 33.75
N ASP A 729 -8.95 -15.06 33.42
CA ASP A 729 -8.62 -16.19 34.31
C ASP A 729 -7.92 -17.29 33.48
N PRO A 730 -6.67 -17.68 33.80
CA PRO A 730 -5.93 -18.66 33.02
C PRO A 730 -6.34 -20.13 33.27
N ARG A 731 -7.26 -20.41 34.19
CA ARG A 731 -7.71 -21.79 34.51
C ARG A 731 -8.67 -22.38 33.48
#